data_AF-A0A0F6SF91-F1
#
_entry.id   AF-A0A0F6SF91-F1
#
_cell.length_a   1.000
_cell.length_b   1.000
_cell.length_c   1.000
_cell.angle_alpha   90.00
_cell.angle_beta   90.00
_cell.angle_gamma   90.00
#
_symmetry.space_group_name_H-M   'P 1'
#
loop_
_entity.id
_entity.type
_entity.pdbx_description
1 polymer ?
#
loop_
_entity_poly.entity_id
_entity_poly.type
_entity_poly.pdbx_seq_one_letter_code
_entity_poly.pdbx_strand_id
1 'polypeptide(L)'
;MLGAALALVASCGGAQDDGETTAREETATLDEATRLAMLLPSSADRCSVARPSLVADRRRPLILHASQGDVLAWSRDLRIVAYASSRRLDERGRAQSVTLLSLAGGQGERREELEAALPVRVRWEGEPCRADQCDLPRASMLDGRTLRIERGAPSEARAGGSPCVDLAIAWPSAVELDVSRQDCEEARAEGCVQRRILEPTDDGLRQRVEDALESERAAMRALESLRLVPGIEGGIDVDRRGATVVTLRAISWAELELLLEDERIERAAYRRRDEARRTRALDDVDVESLPLVRQQVQLREERLARLHGEGRRRAADELATLLSAATTRHLATRPADALDLARRLVRVQLDELDDPAGAAQTIDAALATGTAPRETWRGLRREARIASLVRALATPDEASALDDAASAMREDGLAPDDTTARAAARDLAALRAAGATHELAESAWTHARAVTRRAMPLRAMPSGAGAPIAALPATLAWLAELGGDPGPFSVFVVVRGTLAEGARAVTGDDAPVLRFEHLADRATLAGSGASIDALLRLGASIESALAPGPLTIDVVLTSISTPSVERTLRFEGELGIGRVRIARGDAWIARHDWPAVERYLADPLRAMGARLFPPPELVVRATSEEEAARLARIGDDPPQARCAAEGPEVRCIPRPDSDARGALSRIVRASLGSGLAPATSE
;
A
#
# COMPACT_ATOMS: atom_id res chain seq x y z
N MET A 1 63.02 -37.99 44.56
CA MET A 1 63.30 -39.40 44.19
C MET A 1 62.85 -39.59 42.76
N LEU A 2 63.76 -40.11 41.92
CA LEU A 2 63.61 -40.56 40.52
C LEU A 2 63.24 -39.46 39.50
N GLY A 3 64.05 -39.10 38.48
CA GLY A 3 65.30 -39.66 37.96
C GLY A 3 65.14 -40.19 36.52
N ALA A 4 66.09 -39.80 35.65
CA ALA A 4 66.38 -40.26 34.27
C ALA A 4 65.50 -39.67 33.13
N ALA A 5 65.99 -38.94 32.11
CA ALA A 5 67.18 -38.99 31.24
C ALA A 5 67.12 -40.03 30.10
N LEU A 6 67.20 -39.56 28.84
CA LEU A 6 67.81 -40.12 27.59
C LEU A 6 67.14 -39.41 26.38
N ALA A 7 67.74 -38.49 25.64
CA ALA A 7 68.93 -38.54 24.76
C ALA A 7 68.77 -39.50 23.56
N LEU A 8 68.61 -38.93 22.35
CA LEU A 8 69.08 -39.52 21.10
C LEU A 8 69.56 -38.40 20.17
N VAL A 9 70.89 -38.26 20.16
CA VAL A 9 71.69 -37.55 19.17
C VAL A 9 71.89 -38.52 18.00
N ALA A 10 71.66 -38.04 16.77
CA ALA A 10 72.28 -38.61 15.58
C ALA A 10 72.89 -37.47 14.75
N SER A 11 74.22 -37.43 14.82
CA SER A 11 75.14 -36.71 13.94
C SER A 11 75.40 -37.58 12.70
N CYS A 12 75.56 -36.95 11.52
CA CYS A 12 76.55 -37.36 10.52
C CYS A 12 76.69 -36.30 9.40
N GLY A 13 77.87 -35.64 9.36
CA GLY A 13 78.61 -35.07 8.22
C GLY A 13 77.93 -34.00 7.34
N GLY A 14 78.51 -32.84 7.03
CA GLY A 14 79.93 -32.51 6.92
C GLY A 14 80.23 -32.12 5.47
N ALA A 15 80.19 -30.82 5.17
CA ALA A 15 80.93 -30.20 4.07
C ALA A 15 81.12 -28.72 4.41
N GLN A 16 82.29 -28.45 4.96
CA GLN A 16 82.93 -27.15 5.06
C GLN A 16 83.13 -26.63 3.62
N ASP A 17 82.61 -25.45 3.31
CA ASP A 17 83.17 -24.62 2.25
C ASP A 17 83.39 -23.23 2.86
N ASP A 18 84.66 -22.98 3.18
CA ASP A 18 85.16 -21.70 3.64
C ASP A 18 85.17 -20.74 2.44
N GLY A 19 84.10 -19.97 2.30
CA GLY A 19 83.89 -19.04 1.20
C GLY A 19 83.43 -17.67 1.68
N GLU A 20 84.40 -16.89 2.15
CA GLU A 20 84.44 -15.43 1.98
C GLU A 20 83.21 -14.62 2.43
N THR A 21 83.34 -14.10 3.66
CA THR A 21 82.52 -13.05 4.27
C THR A 21 82.46 -11.81 3.38
N THR A 22 81.59 -11.82 2.37
CA THR A 22 81.01 -10.60 1.83
C THR A 22 79.78 -10.29 2.66
N ALA A 23 79.95 -9.34 3.58
CA ALA A 23 78.85 -8.64 4.21
C ALA A 23 78.03 -7.96 3.10
N ARG A 24 77.07 -8.71 2.55
CA ARG A 24 76.04 -8.22 1.65
C ARG A 24 75.06 -7.52 2.58
N GLU A 25 75.04 -6.19 2.53
CA GLU A 25 73.92 -5.40 3.03
C GLU A 25 72.62 -6.00 2.47
N GLU A 26 71.90 -6.77 3.30
CA GLU A 26 70.50 -7.10 3.07
C GLU A 26 69.72 -5.78 3.17
N THR A 27 69.69 -5.05 2.06
CA THR A 27 68.61 -4.11 1.80
C THR A 27 67.34 -4.94 1.79
N ALA A 28 66.59 -4.94 2.90
CA ALA A 28 65.31 -5.61 3.02
C ALA A 28 64.44 -5.18 1.83
N THR A 29 64.27 -6.07 0.85
CA THR A 29 63.45 -5.79 -0.33
C THR A 29 62.04 -5.55 0.13
N LEU A 30 61.52 -4.34 -0.09
CA LEU A 30 60.15 -3.97 0.28
C LEU A 30 59.15 -4.96 -0.33
N ASP A 31 58.23 -5.43 0.50
CA ASP A 31 57.17 -6.32 0.04
C ASP A 31 56.23 -5.62 -0.96
N GLU A 32 55.45 -6.41 -1.70
CA GLU A 32 54.58 -5.91 -2.75
C GLU A 32 53.50 -4.96 -2.22
N ALA A 33 52.97 -5.22 -1.01
CA ALA A 33 51.94 -4.37 -0.40
C ALA A 33 52.48 -3.00 0.02
N THR A 34 53.71 -2.95 0.53
CA THR A 34 54.41 -1.71 0.87
C THR A 34 54.72 -0.92 -0.41
N ARG A 35 55.10 -1.60 -1.50
CA ARG A 35 55.25 -0.96 -2.81
C ARG A 35 53.94 -0.38 -3.34
N LEU A 36 52.81 -1.08 -3.20
CA LEU A 36 51.50 -0.53 -3.55
C LEU A 36 51.12 0.67 -2.65
N ALA A 37 51.41 0.60 -1.36
CA ALA A 37 51.13 1.69 -0.42
C ALA A 37 51.89 2.97 -0.80
N MET A 38 53.13 2.85 -1.29
CA MET A 38 53.94 3.99 -1.75
C MET A 38 53.34 4.72 -2.96
N LEU A 39 52.44 4.07 -3.70
CA LEU A 39 51.76 4.64 -4.86
C LEU A 39 50.42 5.30 -4.48
N LEU A 40 49.99 5.20 -3.22
CA LEU A 40 48.78 5.86 -2.76
C LEU A 40 49.00 7.38 -2.59
N PRO A 41 47.97 8.20 -2.83
CA PRO A 41 48.02 9.62 -2.53
C PRO A 41 48.29 9.90 -1.04
N SER A 42 49.20 10.82 -0.76
CA SER A 42 49.54 11.24 0.62
C SER A 42 48.46 12.07 1.32
N SER A 43 47.51 12.60 0.54
CA SER A 43 46.37 13.41 1.02
C SER A 43 45.10 12.59 1.29
N ALA A 44 45.22 11.27 1.41
CA ALA A 44 44.07 10.42 1.70
C ALA A 44 43.52 10.66 3.11
N ASP A 45 42.20 10.78 3.25
CA ASP A 45 41.53 10.81 4.55
C ASP A 45 41.53 9.42 5.17
N ARG A 46 41.47 8.38 4.33
CA ARG A 46 41.59 7.00 4.74
C ARG A 46 42.46 6.21 3.78
N CYS A 47 43.31 5.34 4.30
CA CYS A 47 44.05 4.37 3.50
C CYS A 47 44.03 2.99 4.16
N SER A 48 44.06 1.94 3.33
CA SER A 48 44.10 0.56 3.78
C SER A 48 45.09 -0.22 2.92
N VAL A 49 45.86 -1.11 3.55
CA VAL A 49 46.84 -1.99 2.90
C VAL A 49 46.62 -3.39 3.45
N ALA A 50 46.42 -4.36 2.55
CA ALA A 50 46.25 -5.75 2.94
C ALA A 50 47.29 -6.64 2.25
N ARG A 51 47.67 -7.71 2.96
CA ARG A 51 48.64 -8.72 2.54
C ARG A 51 47.97 -10.11 2.49
N PRO A 52 47.09 -10.40 1.51
CA PRO A 52 46.38 -11.68 1.47
C PRO A 52 47.32 -12.88 1.30
N SER A 53 48.52 -12.66 0.77
CA SER A 53 49.60 -13.64 0.66
C SER A 53 50.13 -14.17 2.00
N LEU A 54 49.97 -13.41 3.10
CA LEU A 54 50.34 -13.85 4.46
C LEU A 54 49.28 -14.76 5.09
N VAL A 55 48.16 -15.00 4.41
CA VAL A 55 47.02 -15.75 4.92
C VAL A 55 46.73 -16.91 3.99
N ALA A 56 46.59 -18.11 4.56
CA ALA A 56 46.14 -19.28 3.82
C ALA A 56 44.78 -19.03 3.16
N ASP A 57 44.60 -19.44 1.90
CA ASP A 57 43.39 -19.17 1.10
C ASP A 57 42.07 -19.53 1.81
N ARG A 58 42.07 -20.64 2.58
CA ARG A 58 40.90 -21.07 3.36
C ARG A 58 40.47 -20.05 4.40
N ARG A 59 41.40 -19.29 5.00
CA ARG A 59 41.18 -18.30 6.06
C ARG A 59 40.86 -16.90 5.54
N ARG A 60 41.09 -16.60 4.24
CA ARG A 60 40.87 -15.25 3.69
C ARG A 60 39.45 -14.70 3.90
N PRO A 61 38.35 -15.46 3.69
CA PRO A 61 37.02 -14.91 3.96
C PRO A 61 36.70 -14.73 5.43
N LEU A 62 37.38 -15.43 6.34
CA LEU A 62 37.23 -15.19 7.78
C LEU A 62 37.70 -13.77 8.13
N ILE A 63 38.76 -13.32 7.46
CA ILE A 63 39.32 -11.99 7.69
C ILE A 63 38.36 -10.89 7.25
N LEU A 64 37.46 -11.11 6.28
CA LEU A 64 36.44 -10.12 5.89
C LEU A 64 35.63 -9.60 7.08
N HIS A 65 35.34 -10.45 8.08
CA HIS A 65 34.58 -10.05 9.27
C HIS A 65 35.39 -9.22 10.28
N ALA A 66 36.72 -9.24 10.17
CA ALA A 66 37.64 -8.43 10.94
C ALA A 66 38.33 -7.33 10.09
N SER A 67 38.06 -7.29 8.80
CA SER A 67 38.65 -6.37 7.83
C SER A 67 37.92 -5.02 7.88
N GLN A 68 38.69 -3.96 7.67
CA GLN A 68 38.19 -2.62 7.39
C GLN A 68 38.45 -2.25 5.93
N GLY A 69 39.38 -2.95 5.26
CA GLY A 69 39.60 -2.86 3.82
C GLY A 69 38.42 -3.35 2.98
N ASP A 70 38.49 -3.06 1.68
CA ASP A 70 37.49 -3.47 0.69
C ASP A 70 37.40 -5.00 0.61
N VAL A 71 36.18 -5.50 0.38
CA VAL A 71 35.89 -6.93 0.19
C VAL A 71 36.79 -7.55 -0.89
N LEU A 72 37.18 -6.76 -1.89
CA LEU A 72 38.10 -7.17 -2.94
C LEU A 72 39.42 -7.69 -2.40
N ALA A 73 39.99 -7.09 -1.34
CA ALA A 73 41.28 -7.49 -0.78
C ALA A 73 41.32 -8.98 -0.38
N TRP A 74 40.18 -9.53 0.03
CA TRP A 74 40.07 -10.87 0.58
C TRP A 74 39.28 -11.84 -0.31
N SER A 75 39.05 -11.46 -1.58
CA SER A 75 38.36 -12.31 -2.55
C SER A 75 39.03 -13.66 -2.72
N ARG A 76 38.24 -14.74 -2.74
CA ARG A 76 38.71 -16.10 -3.06
C ARG A 76 38.86 -16.32 -4.56
N ASP A 77 38.09 -15.61 -5.36
CA ASP A 77 38.03 -15.78 -6.81
C ASP A 77 39.20 -15.07 -7.50
N LEU A 78 39.90 -14.18 -6.78
CA LEU A 78 41.07 -13.44 -7.27
C LEU A 78 42.32 -13.86 -6.50
N ARG A 79 43.40 -14.18 -7.22
CA ARG A 79 44.70 -14.52 -6.64
C ARG A 79 45.48 -13.26 -6.23
N ILE A 80 44.92 -12.48 -5.30
CA ILE A 80 45.51 -11.22 -4.84
C ILE A 80 46.70 -11.50 -3.92
N VAL A 81 47.85 -10.93 -4.27
CA VAL A 81 49.10 -11.01 -3.52
C VAL A 81 49.22 -9.82 -2.55
N ALA A 82 48.79 -8.65 -3.02
CA ALA A 82 48.77 -7.41 -2.26
C ALA A 82 47.62 -6.49 -2.70
N TYR A 83 47.11 -5.72 -1.76
CA TYR A 83 46.03 -4.76 -1.97
C TYR A 83 46.40 -3.45 -1.27
N ALA A 84 46.12 -2.32 -1.91
CA ALA A 84 46.18 -1.01 -1.27
C ALA A 84 45.04 -0.12 -1.77
N SER A 85 44.39 0.61 -0.89
CA SER A 85 43.41 1.61 -1.28
C SER A 85 43.51 2.89 -0.48
N SER A 86 42.97 3.94 -1.07
CA SER A 86 42.82 5.23 -0.42
C SER A 86 41.46 5.83 -0.77
N ARG A 87 40.92 6.62 0.17
CA ARG A 87 39.70 7.39 0.00
C ARG A 87 39.97 8.82 0.49
N ARG A 88 39.51 9.79 -0.29
CA ARG A 88 39.53 11.21 0.03
C ARG A 88 38.16 11.82 -0.26
N LEU A 89 37.64 12.65 0.61
CA LEU A 89 36.46 13.47 0.37
C LEU A 89 36.90 14.80 -0.25
N ASP A 90 36.27 15.20 -1.35
CA ASP A 90 36.46 16.54 -1.90
C ASP A 90 35.73 17.59 -1.04
N GLU A 91 35.98 18.89 -1.29
CA GLU A 91 35.33 20.01 -0.58
C GLU A 91 33.79 20.00 -0.69
N ARG A 92 33.23 19.21 -1.62
CA ARG A 92 31.78 19.03 -1.83
C ARG A 92 31.26 17.75 -1.18
N GLY A 93 32.08 17.07 -0.37
CA GLY A 93 31.75 15.81 0.30
C GLY A 93 31.72 14.58 -0.60
N ARG A 94 32.21 14.66 -1.84
CA ARG A 94 32.23 13.50 -2.76
C ARG A 94 33.49 12.68 -2.53
N ALA A 95 33.31 11.37 -2.40
CA ALA A 95 34.42 10.44 -2.24
C ALA A 95 35.14 10.18 -3.56
N GLN A 96 36.45 10.44 -3.56
CA GLN A 96 37.41 9.96 -4.55
C GLN A 96 38.12 8.75 -3.93
N SER A 97 38.15 7.63 -4.64
CA SER A 97 38.82 6.41 -4.19
C SER A 97 39.81 5.92 -5.24
N VAL A 98 40.95 5.40 -4.77
CA VAL A 98 41.96 4.75 -5.59
C VAL A 98 42.19 3.37 -4.98
N THR A 99 42.04 2.33 -5.80
CA THR A 99 42.33 0.94 -5.41
C THR A 99 43.41 0.38 -6.33
N LEU A 100 44.44 -0.20 -5.71
CA LEU A 100 45.60 -0.83 -6.35
C LEU A 100 45.64 -2.31 -5.94
N LEU A 101 45.86 -3.17 -6.92
CA LEU A 101 45.89 -4.62 -6.74
C LEU A 101 47.15 -5.19 -7.38
N SER A 102 47.82 -6.10 -6.67
CA SER A 102 48.83 -6.97 -7.24
C SER A 102 48.29 -8.40 -7.24
N LEU A 103 48.23 -9.02 -8.41
CA LEU A 103 47.70 -10.36 -8.64
C LEU A 103 48.84 -11.32 -8.98
N ALA A 104 48.72 -12.58 -8.56
CA ALA A 104 49.60 -13.64 -9.02
C ALA A 104 49.34 -13.95 -10.52
N GLY A 105 50.30 -14.60 -11.20
CA GLY A 105 50.14 -15.07 -12.60
C GLY A 105 50.57 -14.07 -13.67
N GLY A 106 50.42 -14.44 -14.95
CA GLY A 106 50.81 -13.62 -16.11
C GLY A 106 49.76 -12.57 -16.51
N GLN A 107 50.16 -11.53 -17.25
CA GLN A 107 49.32 -10.35 -17.53
C GLN A 107 47.98 -10.66 -18.26
N GLY A 108 47.96 -11.68 -19.14
CA GLY A 108 46.75 -12.11 -19.86
C GLY A 108 45.74 -12.82 -18.97
N GLU A 109 46.21 -13.75 -18.13
CA GLU A 109 45.37 -14.52 -17.18
C GLU A 109 44.70 -13.60 -16.15
N ARG A 110 45.41 -12.57 -15.68
CA ARG A 110 44.91 -11.59 -14.70
C ARG A 110 43.66 -10.84 -15.18
N ARG A 111 43.53 -10.58 -16.48
CA ARG A 111 42.42 -9.80 -17.04
C ARG A 111 41.14 -10.62 -17.10
N GLU A 112 41.24 -11.84 -17.59
CA GLU A 112 40.11 -12.76 -17.71
C GLU A 112 39.57 -13.14 -16.33
N GLU A 113 40.47 -13.38 -15.35
CA GLU A 113 40.09 -13.62 -13.95
C GLU A 113 39.32 -12.44 -13.34
N LEU A 114 39.75 -11.19 -13.60
CA LEU A 114 39.10 -10.01 -13.03
C LEU A 114 37.72 -9.74 -13.65
N GLU A 115 37.57 -9.94 -14.97
CA GLU A 115 36.30 -9.77 -15.69
C GLU A 115 35.29 -10.86 -15.30
N ALA A 116 35.75 -12.10 -15.03
CA ALA A 116 34.89 -13.20 -14.60
C ALA A 116 34.45 -13.09 -13.13
N ALA A 117 35.31 -12.61 -12.24
CA ALA A 117 35.04 -12.57 -10.81
C ALA A 117 34.20 -11.36 -10.36
N LEU A 118 34.13 -10.29 -11.16
CA LEU A 118 33.46 -9.06 -10.76
C LEU A 118 32.04 -8.97 -11.37
N PRO A 119 30.98 -8.77 -10.56
CA PRO A 119 29.61 -8.59 -11.06
C PRO A 119 29.37 -7.20 -11.71
N VAL A 120 30.44 -6.43 -11.91
CA VAL A 120 30.43 -5.07 -12.44
C VAL A 120 31.11 -5.03 -13.81
N ARG A 121 30.67 -4.12 -14.69
CA ARG A 121 31.31 -3.97 -16.00
C ARG A 121 32.71 -3.36 -15.80
N VAL A 122 33.74 -4.08 -16.24
CA VAL A 122 35.14 -3.63 -16.21
C VAL A 122 35.47 -2.93 -17.53
N ARG A 123 35.89 -1.67 -17.47
CA ARG A 123 36.33 -0.89 -18.64
C ARG A 123 37.85 -0.65 -18.55
N TRP A 124 38.58 -1.15 -19.54
CA TRP A 124 40.03 -0.98 -19.66
C TRP A 124 40.38 0.20 -20.59
N GLU A 125 41.17 1.16 -20.11
CA GLU A 125 41.68 2.28 -20.92
C GLU A 125 43.21 2.32 -20.87
N GLY A 126 43.87 2.65 -21.98
CA GLY A 126 45.33 2.73 -22.05
C GLY A 126 45.86 3.75 -23.04
N GLU A 127 46.81 4.57 -22.59
CA GLU A 127 47.83 5.21 -23.43
C GLU A 127 49.11 4.36 -23.45
N PRO A 128 49.93 4.43 -24.52
CA PRO A 128 51.16 3.67 -24.63
C PRO A 128 52.20 4.19 -23.63
N CYS A 129 52.40 3.47 -22.53
CA CYS A 129 53.46 3.75 -21.55
C CYS A 129 54.65 2.78 -21.73
N ARG A 130 55.86 3.19 -21.30
CA ARG A 130 57.09 2.38 -21.41
C ARG A 130 57.12 1.26 -20.35
N ALA A 131 57.71 0.12 -20.73
CA ALA A 131 57.49 -1.23 -20.19
C ALA A 131 57.69 -1.42 -18.68
N ASP A 132 58.37 -0.51 -18.00
CA ASP A 132 58.78 -0.57 -16.61
C ASP A 132 57.87 0.21 -15.64
N GLN A 133 56.95 1.04 -16.16
CA GLN A 133 55.99 1.83 -15.36
C GLN A 133 54.52 1.39 -15.51
N CYS A 134 54.26 0.36 -16.33
CA CYS A 134 52.90 -0.05 -16.74
C CYS A 134 52.35 -1.28 -16.01
N ASP A 135 53.04 -1.81 -15.00
CA ASP A 135 52.72 -3.14 -14.43
C ASP A 135 51.56 -3.15 -13.43
N LEU A 136 51.09 -1.99 -12.97
CA LEU A 136 50.10 -1.90 -11.91
C LEU A 136 48.75 -1.34 -12.42
N PRO A 137 47.69 -2.17 -12.50
CA PRO A 137 46.36 -1.70 -12.87
C PRO A 137 45.78 -0.80 -11.78
N ARG A 138 45.23 0.36 -12.17
CA ARG A 138 44.55 1.30 -11.26
C ARG A 138 43.05 1.19 -11.42
N ALA A 139 42.32 0.92 -10.35
CA ALA A 139 40.88 0.83 -10.39
C ALA A 139 40.21 2.04 -9.71
N SER A 140 39.21 2.62 -10.38
CA SER A 140 38.37 3.69 -9.85
C SER A 140 36.90 3.36 -10.14
N MET A 141 36.02 3.50 -9.15
CA MET A 141 34.58 3.37 -9.37
C MET A 141 34.06 4.64 -10.06
N LEU A 142 33.49 4.49 -11.26
CA LEU A 142 32.85 5.59 -11.98
C LEU A 142 31.44 5.88 -11.44
N ASP A 143 30.76 4.82 -11.02
CA ASP A 143 29.45 4.82 -10.36
C ASP A 143 29.32 3.57 -9.48
N GLY A 144 28.18 3.36 -8.83
CA GLY A 144 27.96 2.19 -7.95
C GLY A 144 27.94 0.81 -8.64
N ARG A 145 28.16 0.73 -9.97
CA ARG A 145 28.10 -0.50 -10.76
C ARG A 145 29.19 -0.63 -11.84
N THR A 146 30.11 0.34 -11.95
CA THR A 146 31.10 0.40 -13.04
C THR A 146 32.49 0.67 -12.48
N LEU A 147 33.40 -0.29 -12.68
CA LEU A 147 34.81 -0.19 -12.32
C LEU A 147 35.62 0.17 -13.56
N ARG A 148 36.27 1.34 -13.55
CA ARG A 148 37.24 1.73 -14.58
C ARG A 148 38.62 1.33 -14.14
N ILE A 149 39.34 0.63 -15.03
CA ILE A 149 40.73 0.26 -14.82
C ILE A 149 41.62 0.99 -15.83
N GLU A 150 42.46 1.89 -15.34
CA GLU A 150 43.38 2.69 -16.14
C GLU A 150 44.81 2.11 -16.07
N ARG A 151 45.54 2.22 -17.18
CA ARG A 151 47.00 2.03 -17.25
C ARG A 151 47.67 3.38 -17.40
N GLY A 152 48.57 3.74 -16.49
CA GLY A 152 49.33 4.99 -16.60
C GLY A 152 50.33 5.18 -15.46
N ALA A 153 51.37 5.96 -15.74
CA ALA A 153 52.31 6.41 -14.72
C ALA A 153 51.56 7.15 -13.60
N PRO A 154 52.01 7.05 -12.34
CA PRO A 154 51.39 7.81 -11.27
C PRO A 154 51.39 9.30 -11.59
N SER A 155 50.19 9.87 -11.81
CA SER A 155 49.98 11.33 -11.87
C SER A 155 50.66 11.95 -10.66
N GLU A 156 51.74 12.71 -10.90
CA GLU A 156 52.72 13.22 -9.92
C GLU A 156 52.28 13.04 -8.46
N ALA A 157 52.46 11.83 -7.95
CA ALA A 157 52.42 11.59 -6.52
C ALA A 157 53.68 12.29 -6.00
N ARG A 158 53.54 13.53 -5.52
CA ARG A 158 54.62 14.16 -4.75
C ARG A 158 54.96 13.17 -3.64
N ALA A 159 56.18 12.62 -3.70
CA ALA A 159 56.73 11.73 -2.71
C ALA A 159 56.65 12.44 -1.34
N GLY A 160 55.63 12.06 -0.59
CA GLY A 160 55.42 12.40 0.81
C GLY A 160 54.71 11.19 1.37
N GLY A 161 55.33 10.48 2.31
CA GLY A 161 54.86 9.18 2.79
C GLY A 161 53.39 9.25 3.18
N SER A 162 52.54 8.45 2.52
CA SER A 162 51.21 8.18 3.05
C SER A 162 51.36 7.54 4.44
N PRO A 163 50.52 7.88 5.44
CA PRO A 163 50.59 7.25 6.76
C PRO A 163 50.57 5.72 6.73
N CYS A 164 49.95 5.13 5.71
CA CYS A 164 49.95 3.68 5.51
C CYS A 164 51.29 3.11 5.04
N VAL A 165 52.16 3.91 4.42
CA VAL A 165 53.52 3.49 4.04
C VAL A 165 54.36 3.30 5.28
N ASP A 166 54.37 4.29 6.17
CA ASP A 166 55.13 4.22 7.43
C ASP A 166 54.64 3.05 8.28
N LEU A 167 53.31 2.84 8.33
CA LEU A 167 52.72 1.71 9.03
C LEU A 167 53.05 0.37 8.37
N ALA A 168 53.05 0.28 7.04
CA ALA A 168 53.42 -0.92 6.30
C ALA A 168 54.87 -1.32 6.51
N ILE A 169 55.79 -0.35 6.58
CA ILE A 169 57.20 -0.57 6.89
C ILE A 169 57.38 -1.01 8.35
N ALA A 170 56.68 -0.37 9.29
CA ALA A 170 56.78 -0.70 10.71
C ALA A 170 56.19 -2.07 11.06
N TRP A 171 55.18 -2.53 10.31
CA TRP A 171 54.44 -3.77 10.57
C TRP A 171 54.41 -4.69 9.34
N PRO A 172 55.55 -5.31 8.97
CA PRO A 172 55.63 -6.17 7.78
C PRO A 172 54.83 -7.47 7.93
N SER A 173 54.59 -7.93 9.17
CA SER A 173 53.82 -9.15 9.48
C SER A 173 52.30 -8.92 9.51
N ALA A 174 51.82 -7.67 9.46
CA ALA A 174 50.39 -7.40 9.53
C ALA A 174 49.68 -7.81 8.24
N VAL A 175 48.59 -8.56 8.37
CA VAL A 175 47.74 -9.00 7.25
C VAL A 175 46.86 -7.87 6.73
N GLU A 176 46.53 -6.91 7.59
CA GLU A 176 45.85 -5.68 7.21
C GLU A 176 46.31 -4.51 8.06
N LEU A 177 46.40 -3.35 7.43
CA LEU A 177 46.72 -2.07 8.02
C LEU A 177 45.71 -1.05 7.50
N ASP A 178 45.13 -0.25 8.39
CA ASP A 178 44.22 0.82 8.02
C ASP A 178 44.57 2.08 8.83
N VAL A 179 44.54 3.23 8.16
CA VAL A 179 44.65 4.54 8.80
C VAL A 179 43.47 5.38 8.35
N SER A 180 42.72 5.92 9.31
CA SER A 180 41.55 6.76 9.06
C SER A 180 41.64 8.07 9.84
N ARG A 181 41.42 9.18 9.13
CA ARG A 181 41.20 10.53 9.67
C ARG A 181 39.71 10.81 9.62
N GLN A 182 38.97 10.31 10.60
CA GLN A 182 37.54 10.57 10.75
C GLN A 182 37.21 10.81 12.22
N ASP A 183 36.04 11.39 12.47
CA ASP A 183 35.51 11.53 13.83
C ASP A 183 35.52 10.16 14.51
N CYS A 184 36.30 10.02 15.58
CA CYS A 184 36.31 8.80 16.37
C CYS A 184 34.95 8.71 17.08
N GLU A 185 34.01 7.93 16.50
CA GLU A 185 32.62 7.81 16.97
C GLU A 185 32.54 7.50 18.47
N GLU A 186 33.47 6.69 18.96
CA GLU A 186 33.57 6.25 20.36
C GLU A 186 34.10 7.35 21.30
N ALA A 187 34.86 8.32 20.79
CA ALA A 187 35.47 9.41 21.56
C ALA A 187 34.76 10.77 21.38
N ARG A 188 33.87 10.90 20.37
CA ARG A 188 33.22 12.17 19.96
C ARG A 188 34.22 13.34 19.88
N ALA A 189 35.40 13.08 19.34
CA ALA A 189 36.46 14.06 19.16
C ALA A 189 36.65 14.30 17.66
N GLU A 190 36.54 15.57 17.25
CA GLU A 190 36.98 16.02 15.93
C GLU A 190 38.51 15.82 15.83
N GLY A 191 39.05 15.61 14.63
CA GLY A 191 40.51 15.59 14.40
C GLY A 191 41.27 14.33 14.84
N CYS A 192 40.58 13.22 15.14
CA CYS A 192 41.19 11.95 15.53
C CYS A 192 41.89 11.23 14.37
N VAL A 193 43.03 10.58 14.64
CA VAL A 193 43.69 9.65 13.70
C VAL A 193 43.66 8.26 14.29
N GLN A 194 42.86 7.37 13.70
CA GLN A 194 42.82 5.97 14.06
C GLN A 194 43.77 5.17 13.17
N ARG A 195 44.58 4.32 13.80
CA ARG A 195 45.42 3.32 13.13
C ARG A 195 44.99 1.94 13.56
N ARG A 196 44.71 1.06 12.62
CA ARG A 196 44.34 -0.32 12.88
C ARG A 196 45.36 -1.25 12.25
N ILE A 197 45.85 -2.18 13.05
CA ILE A 197 46.82 -3.19 12.66
C ILE A 197 46.19 -4.54 12.96
N LEU A 198 46.09 -5.39 11.94
CA LEU A 198 45.58 -6.74 12.05
C LEU A 198 46.72 -7.71 11.77
N GLU A 199 47.11 -8.49 12.77
CA GLU A 199 48.20 -9.46 12.67
C GLU A 199 47.63 -10.88 12.74
N PRO A 200 48.18 -11.81 11.95
CA PRO A 200 47.83 -13.21 12.05
C PRO A 200 48.50 -13.84 13.28
N THR A 201 47.78 -14.71 13.96
CA THR A 201 48.34 -15.61 14.99
C THR A 201 47.99 -17.05 14.61
N ASP A 202 48.60 -18.03 15.30
CA ASP A 202 48.30 -19.45 15.06
C ASP A 202 46.80 -19.76 15.29
N ASP A 203 46.25 -19.18 16.35
CA ASP A 203 44.88 -19.40 16.82
C ASP A 203 43.84 -18.38 16.30
N GLY A 204 44.28 -17.31 15.64
CA GLY A 204 43.36 -16.29 15.15
C GLY A 204 44.00 -15.05 14.54
N LEU A 205 43.44 -13.90 14.89
CA LEU A 205 43.93 -12.57 14.56
C LEU A 205 44.15 -11.79 15.85
N ARG A 206 45.20 -10.99 15.86
CA ARG A 206 45.41 -9.94 16.86
C ARG A 206 45.12 -8.60 16.20
N GLN A 207 44.12 -7.91 16.70
CA GLN A 207 43.78 -6.56 16.28
C GLN A 207 44.35 -5.57 17.30
N ARG A 208 45.12 -4.61 16.82
CA ARG A 208 45.60 -3.45 17.56
C ARG A 208 45.00 -2.20 16.95
N VAL A 209 44.32 -1.40 17.76
CA VAL A 209 43.77 -0.10 17.37
C VAL A 209 44.47 0.98 18.18
N GLU A 210 45.05 1.97 17.51
CA GLU A 210 45.68 3.14 18.11
C GLU A 210 44.88 4.38 17.73
N ASP A 211 44.24 5.01 18.71
CA ASP A 211 43.48 6.23 18.53
C ASP A 211 44.31 7.41 19.03
N ALA A 212 44.87 8.19 18.11
CA ALA A 212 45.55 9.44 18.43
C ALA A 212 44.52 10.57 18.53
N LEU A 213 44.34 11.10 19.74
CA LEU A 213 43.32 12.09 20.09
C LEU A 213 43.93 13.47 20.29
N GLU A 214 43.10 14.51 20.23
CA GLU A 214 43.57 15.90 20.34
C GLU A 214 44.00 16.30 21.75
N SER A 215 43.58 15.56 22.79
CA SER A 215 43.90 15.88 24.18
C SER A 215 43.89 14.68 25.12
N GLU A 216 44.64 14.78 26.22
CA GLU A 216 44.65 13.79 27.31
C GLU A 216 43.26 13.59 27.92
N ARG A 217 42.45 14.66 28.01
CA ARG A 217 41.05 14.57 28.49
C ARG A 217 40.17 13.77 27.52
N ALA A 218 40.40 13.87 26.20
CA ALA A 218 39.70 13.04 25.23
C ALA A 218 40.10 11.57 25.37
N ALA A 219 41.39 11.28 25.56
CA ALA A 219 41.89 9.93 25.82
C ALA A 219 41.27 9.31 27.07
N MET A 220 41.21 10.05 28.19
CA MET A 220 40.59 9.57 29.43
C MET A 220 39.10 9.23 29.26
N ARG A 221 38.35 10.00 28.47
CA ARG A 221 36.93 9.70 28.19
C ARG A 221 36.74 8.46 27.32
N ALA A 222 37.58 8.30 26.28
CA ALA A 222 37.56 7.10 25.44
C ALA A 222 37.91 5.83 26.24
N LEU A 223 38.81 5.95 27.21
CA LEU A 223 39.15 4.84 28.11
C LEU A 223 37.99 4.41 29.01
N GLU A 224 37.21 5.37 29.53
CA GLU A 224 36.04 5.08 30.34
C GLU A 224 34.96 4.35 29.54
N SER A 225 34.73 4.72 28.28
CA SER A 225 33.76 4.04 27.41
C SER A 225 34.23 2.63 27.02
N LEU A 226 35.51 2.45 26.69
CA LEU A 226 36.07 1.15 26.29
C LEU A 226 36.06 0.11 27.42
N ARG A 227 36.19 0.54 28.69
CA ARG A 227 36.10 -0.36 29.86
C ARG A 227 34.73 -1.04 30.02
N LEU A 228 33.70 -0.51 29.38
CA LEU A 228 32.34 -1.05 29.45
C LEU A 228 32.04 -2.07 28.34
N VAL A 229 32.98 -2.29 27.40
CA VAL A 229 32.79 -3.20 26.26
C VAL A 229 33.25 -4.62 26.65
N PRO A 230 32.36 -5.62 26.67
CA PRO A 230 32.74 -7.02 26.91
C PRO A 230 33.63 -7.55 25.77
N GLY A 231 34.69 -8.31 26.11
CA GLY A 231 35.51 -9.04 25.12
C GLY A 231 36.86 -8.40 24.74
N ILE A 232 37.32 -7.37 25.46
CA ILE A 232 38.69 -6.85 25.31
C ILE A 232 39.63 -7.69 26.20
N GLU A 233 40.12 -8.82 25.67
CA GLU A 233 40.99 -9.74 26.43
C GLU A 233 42.47 -9.30 26.46
N GLY A 234 42.90 -8.38 25.60
CA GLY A 234 44.30 -8.01 25.40
C GLY A 234 44.83 -6.84 26.22
N GLY A 235 43.97 -6.21 27.03
CA GLY A 235 44.31 -5.01 27.79
C GLY A 235 44.21 -3.71 26.98
N ILE A 236 43.95 -2.63 27.71
CA ILE A 236 43.94 -1.26 27.19
C ILE A 236 45.21 -0.60 27.73
N ASP A 237 46.09 -0.17 26.83
CA ASP A 237 47.31 0.55 27.21
C ASP A 237 47.23 2.01 26.80
N VAL A 238 47.76 2.89 27.64
CA VAL A 238 47.71 4.34 27.48
C VAL A 238 49.13 4.85 27.55
N ASP A 239 49.66 5.33 26.42
CA ASP A 239 50.92 6.03 26.48
C ASP A 239 50.72 7.35 27.22
N ARG A 240 51.33 7.45 28.41
CA ARG A 240 51.32 8.64 29.27
C ARG A 240 51.97 9.87 28.63
N ARG A 241 52.61 9.75 27.46
CA ARG A 241 53.28 10.86 26.76
C ARG A 241 52.41 11.64 25.76
N GLY A 242 51.16 11.24 25.53
CA GLY A 242 50.23 12.09 24.78
C GLY A 242 49.08 11.33 24.15
N ALA A 243 47.86 11.64 24.61
CA ALA A 243 46.57 11.51 23.94
C ALA A 243 46.30 10.27 23.03
N THR A 244 47.03 9.17 23.18
CA THR A 244 46.91 7.98 22.34
C THR A 244 46.38 6.83 23.17
N VAL A 245 45.27 6.24 22.71
CA VAL A 245 44.66 5.07 23.35
C VAL A 245 44.94 3.85 22.49
N VAL A 246 45.48 2.79 23.08
CA VAL A 246 45.75 1.53 22.38
C VAL A 246 44.83 0.44 22.90
N THR A 247 44.05 -0.14 21.99
CA THR A 247 43.16 -1.26 22.27
C THR A 247 43.67 -2.52 21.58
N LEU A 248 43.82 -3.60 22.36
CA LEU A 248 44.23 -4.92 21.86
C LEU A 248 43.08 -5.92 21.98
N ARG A 249 42.75 -6.57 20.86
CA ARG A 249 41.73 -7.61 20.79
C ARG A 249 42.29 -8.86 20.11
N ALA A 250 42.11 -10.01 20.74
CA ALA A 250 42.29 -11.31 20.10
C ALA A 250 40.95 -11.74 19.50
N ILE A 251 40.99 -12.30 18.29
CA ILE A 251 39.82 -12.84 17.60
C ILE A 251 40.20 -14.23 17.11
N SER A 252 39.60 -15.27 17.68
CA SER A 252 39.95 -16.64 17.31
C SER A 252 39.41 -17.03 15.92
N TRP A 253 40.07 -17.99 15.26
CA TRP A 253 39.54 -18.54 14.00
C TRP A 253 38.14 -19.16 14.19
N ALA A 254 37.89 -19.81 15.33
CA ALA A 254 36.62 -20.42 15.64
C ALA A 254 35.47 -19.39 15.76
N GLU A 255 35.73 -18.23 16.37
CA GLU A 255 34.74 -17.14 16.44
C GLU A 255 34.39 -16.59 15.05
N LEU A 256 35.39 -16.41 14.17
CA LEU A 256 35.15 -15.95 12.80
C LEU A 256 34.37 -17.00 11.97
N GLU A 257 34.62 -18.29 12.21
CA GLU A 257 33.88 -19.38 11.57
C GLU A 257 32.42 -19.41 12.02
N LEU A 258 32.15 -19.18 13.31
CA LEU A 258 30.79 -19.07 13.85
C LEU A 258 30.04 -17.88 13.24
N LEU A 259 30.69 -16.72 13.11
CA LEU A 259 30.09 -15.53 12.48
C LEU A 259 29.71 -15.79 11.00
N LEU A 260 30.55 -16.49 10.24
CA LEU A 260 30.22 -16.88 8.87
C LEU A 260 29.03 -17.82 8.80
N GLU A 261 28.93 -18.77 9.72
CA GLU A 261 27.82 -19.72 9.77
C GLU A 261 26.51 -19.01 10.15
N ASP A 262 26.54 -18.10 11.13
CA ASP A 262 25.40 -17.27 11.50
C ASP A 262 24.91 -16.42 10.32
N GLU A 263 25.81 -15.74 9.61
CA GLU A 263 25.45 -14.98 8.41
C GLU A 263 24.84 -15.88 7.32
N ARG A 264 25.40 -17.08 7.13
CA ARG A 264 24.86 -18.07 6.17
C ARG A 264 23.44 -18.49 6.55
N ILE A 265 23.20 -18.75 7.83
CA ILE A 265 21.87 -19.10 8.37
C ILE A 265 20.90 -17.93 8.17
N GLU A 266 21.30 -16.71 8.51
CA GLU A 266 20.48 -15.51 8.35
C GLU A 266 20.13 -15.24 6.90
N ARG A 267 21.10 -15.28 5.98
CA ARG A 267 20.86 -15.14 4.53
C ARG A 267 19.93 -16.25 4.01
N ALA A 268 20.09 -17.48 4.48
CA ALA A 268 19.19 -18.58 4.13
C ALA A 268 17.77 -18.38 4.69
N ALA A 269 17.63 -17.84 5.91
CA ALA A 269 16.34 -17.51 6.49
C ALA A 269 15.67 -16.34 5.75
N TYR A 270 16.43 -15.32 5.36
CA TYR A 270 15.94 -14.19 4.57
C TYR A 270 15.43 -14.66 3.20
N ARG A 271 16.22 -15.47 2.47
CA ARG A 271 15.80 -16.07 1.20
C ARG A 271 14.52 -16.87 1.33
N ARG A 272 14.42 -17.74 2.35
CA ARG A 272 13.20 -18.51 2.62
C ARG A 272 11.98 -17.63 2.91
N ARG A 273 12.14 -16.55 3.67
CA ARG A 273 11.05 -15.59 3.94
C ARG A 273 10.63 -14.84 2.68
N ASP A 274 11.59 -14.45 1.85
CA ASP A 274 11.32 -13.75 0.60
C ASP A 274 10.63 -14.68 -0.42
N GLU A 275 11.09 -15.92 -0.56
CA GLU A 275 10.43 -16.96 -1.35
C GLU A 275 8.99 -17.23 -0.87
N ALA A 276 8.77 -17.28 0.44
CA ALA A 276 7.43 -17.48 1.02
C ALA A 276 6.45 -16.30 0.77
N ARG A 277 6.97 -15.12 0.40
CA ARG A 277 6.17 -13.92 0.09
C ARG A 277 5.92 -13.73 -1.40
N ARG A 278 6.44 -14.63 -2.25
CA ARG A 278 6.27 -14.54 -3.70
C ARG A 278 5.16 -15.49 -4.17
N THR A 279 4.38 -15.03 -5.15
CA THR A 279 3.46 -15.90 -5.88
C THR A 279 4.27 -16.88 -6.72
N ARG A 280 3.96 -18.18 -6.63
CA ARG A 280 4.56 -19.21 -7.48
C ARG A 280 3.92 -19.19 -8.88
N ALA A 281 4.50 -19.87 -9.88
CA ALA A 281 3.75 -20.16 -11.11
C ALA A 281 2.58 -21.11 -10.77
N LEU A 282 1.48 -21.07 -11.52
CA LEU A 282 0.31 -21.90 -11.22
C LEU A 282 0.64 -23.40 -11.24
N ASP A 283 1.45 -23.83 -12.21
CA ASP A 283 1.86 -25.23 -12.37
C ASP A 283 2.75 -25.73 -11.22
N ASP A 284 3.37 -24.81 -10.46
CA ASP A 284 4.23 -25.12 -9.31
C ASP A 284 3.46 -25.10 -7.97
N VAL A 285 2.16 -24.79 -7.98
CA VAL A 285 1.33 -24.83 -6.78
C VAL A 285 0.75 -26.23 -6.61
N ASP A 286 1.23 -26.95 -5.61
CA ASP A 286 0.62 -28.20 -5.17
C ASP A 286 -0.78 -27.94 -4.60
N VAL A 287 -1.80 -28.17 -5.44
CA VAL A 287 -3.22 -28.01 -5.10
C VAL A 287 -3.72 -29.08 -4.12
N GLU A 288 -2.94 -30.11 -3.80
CA GLU A 288 -3.30 -31.07 -2.74
C GLU A 288 -3.02 -30.51 -1.34
N SER A 289 -2.10 -29.53 -1.24
CA SER A 289 -1.73 -28.88 0.01
C SER A 289 -2.59 -27.66 0.28
N LEU A 290 -3.72 -27.86 0.98
CA LEU A 290 -4.62 -26.76 1.36
C LEU A 290 -3.91 -25.58 2.06
N PRO A 291 -2.93 -25.77 2.97
CA PRO A 291 -2.18 -24.65 3.54
C PRO A 291 -1.42 -23.83 2.49
N LEU A 292 -0.79 -24.50 1.51
CA LEU A 292 -0.10 -23.84 0.41
C LEU A 292 -1.09 -23.11 -0.50
N VAL A 293 -2.22 -23.73 -0.83
CA VAL A 293 -3.31 -23.09 -1.59
C VAL A 293 -3.76 -21.80 -0.91
N ARG A 294 -4.07 -21.84 0.40
CA ARG A 294 -4.51 -20.66 1.15
C ARG A 294 -3.47 -19.54 1.13
N GLN A 295 -2.20 -19.88 1.34
CA GLN A 295 -1.11 -18.91 1.25
C GLN A 295 -1.03 -18.28 -0.15
N GLN A 296 -1.10 -19.10 -1.21
CA GLN A 296 -1.02 -18.61 -2.59
C GLN A 296 -2.26 -17.78 -2.99
N VAL A 297 -3.45 -18.16 -2.52
CA VAL A 297 -4.68 -17.35 -2.67
C VAL A 297 -4.49 -15.97 -2.03
N GLN A 298 -4.04 -15.91 -0.78
CA GLN A 298 -3.81 -14.63 -0.09
C GLN A 298 -2.80 -13.74 -0.84
N LEU A 299 -1.64 -14.29 -1.22
CA LEU A 299 -0.62 -13.54 -1.96
C LEU A 299 -1.13 -13.03 -3.32
N ARG A 300 -2.02 -13.79 -3.97
CA ARG A 300 -2.64 -13.40 -5.23
C ARG A 300 -3.72 -12.35 -5.06
N GLU A 301 -4.53 -12.43 -4.01
CA GLU A 301 -5.50 -11.38 -3.64
C GLU A 301 -4.74 -10.05 -3.37
N GLU A 302 -3.64 -10.09 -2.61
CA GLU A 302 -2.78 -8.93 -2.35
C GLU A 302 -2.12 -8.38 -3.63
N ARG A 303 -1.74 -9.25 -4.57
CA ARG A 303 -1.23 -8.84 -5.89
C ARG A 303 -2.35 -8.21 -6.73
N LEU A 304 -3.53 -8.82 -6.77
CA LEU A 304 -4.69 -8.34 -7.50
C LEU A 304 -5.09 -6.93 -7.05
N ALA A 305 -5.15 -6.70 -5.73
CA ALA A 305 -5.48 -5.41 -5.14
C ALA A 305 -4.55 -4.26 -5.55
N ARG A 306 -3.28 -4.56 -5.85
CA ARG A 306 -2.26 -3.57 -6.26
C ARG A 306 -2.20 -3.32 -7.77
N LEU A 307 -2.86 -4.16 -8.58
CA LEU A 307 -2.82 -4.07 -10.04
C LEU A 307 -4.07 -3.38 -10.59
N HIS A 308 -3.93 -2.77 -11.76
CA HIS A 308 -5.00 -2.12 -12.52
C HIS A 308 -4.98 -2.57 -13.99
N GLY A 309 -6.10 -2.35 -14.70
CA GLY A 309 -6.23 -2.64 -16.13
C GLY A 309 -5.97 -4.11 -16.50
N GLU A 310 -5.28 -4.34 -17.61
CA GLU A 310 -4.99 -5.70 -18.12
C GLU A 310 -4.17 -6.56 -17.15
N GLY A 311 -3.28 -5.93 -16.36
CA GLY A 311 -2.48 -6.66 -15.36
C GLY A 311 -3.36 -7.21 -14.23
N ARG A 312 -4.39 -6.45 -13.84
CA ARG A 312 -5.40 -6.89 -12.87
C ARG A 312 -6.22 -8.05 -13.41
N ARG A 313 -6.70 -7.96 -14.65
CA ARG A 313 -7.49 -9.01 -15.29
C ARG A 313 -6.72 -10.33 -15.40
N ARG A 314 -5.46 -10.29 -15.86
CA ARG A 314 -4.59 -11.48 -15.87
C ARG A 314 -4.38 -12.09 -14.49
N ALA A 315 -4.17 -11.26 -13.46
CA ALA A 315 -4.03 -11.75 -12.10
C ALA A 315 -5.33 -12.38 -11.56
N ALA A 316 -6.49 -11.85 -11.95
CA ALA A 316 -7.79 -12.42 -11.62
C ALA A 316 -8.01 -13.77 -12.31
N ASP A 317 -7.62 -13.91 -13.59
CA ASP A 317 -7.68 -15.18 -14.32
C ASP A 317 -6.79 -16.26 -13.66
N GLU A 318 -5.56 -15.87 -13.27
CA GLU A 318 -4.65 -16.76 -12.53
C GLU A 318 -5.27 -17.22 -11.19
N LEU A 319 -5.85 -16.29 -10.44
CA LEU A 319 -6.48 -16.58 -9.16
C LEU A 319 -7.73 -17.47 -9.32
N ALA A 320 -8.58 -17.19 -10.32
CA ALA A 320 -9.75 -18.00 -10.64
C ALA A 320 -9.36 -19.45 -11.00
N THR A 321 -8.29 -19.61 -11.79
CA THR A 321 -7.75 -20.93 -12.16
C THR A 321 -7.31 -21.72 -10.93
N LEU A 322 -6.55 -21.10 -10.02
CA LEU A 322 -6.11 -21.73 -8.77
C LEU A 322 -7.31 -22.11 -7.89
N LEU A 323 -8.27 -21.20 -7.70
CA LEU A 323 -9.44 -21.43 -6.86
C LEU A 323 -10.32 -22.54 -7.42
N SER A 324 -10.52 -22.61 -8.74
CA SER A 324 -11.28 -23.67 -9.40
C SER A 324 -10.64 -25.05 -9.22
N ALA A 325 -9.33 -25.15 -9.46
CA ALA A 325 -8.57 -26.39 -9.27
C ALA A 325 -8.61 -26.86 -7.81
N ALA A 326 -8.37 -25.94 -6.86
CA ALA A 326 -8.37 -26.26 -5.44
C ALA A 326 -9.76 -26.63 -4.91
N THR A 327 -10.82 -25.94 -5.36
CA THR A 327 -12.21 -26.27 -5.03
C THR A 327 -12.53 -27.70 -5.44
N THR A 328 -12.24 -28.04 -6.70
CA THR A 328 -12.49 -29.38 -7.26
C THR A 328 -11.71 -30.45 -6.49
N ARG A 329 -10.43 -30.20 -6.20
CA ARG A 329 -9.56 -31.16 -5.50
C ARG A 329 -10.05 -31.45 -4.08
N HIS A 330 -10.50 -30.43 -3.36
CA HIS A 330 -10.82 -30.55 -1.94
C HIS A 330 -12.28 -30.87 -1.64
N LEU A 331 -13.20 -30.76 -2.62
CA LEU A 331 -14.64 -30.92 -2.41
C LEU A 331 -15.00 -32.24 -1.71
N ALA A 332 -14.41 -33.36 -2.13
CA ALA A 332 -14.67 -34.68 -1.56
C ALA A 332 -14.07 -34.88 -0.15
N THR A 333 -12.92 -34.25 0.13
CA THR A 333 -12.16 -34.49 1.36
C THR A 333 -12.43 -33.48 2.48
N ARG A 334 -12.73 -32.23 2.11
CA ARG A 334 -12.88 -31.07 3.00
C ARG A 334 -13.94 -30.10 2.42
N PRO A 335 -15.23 -30.48 2.45
CA PRO A 335 -16.28 -29.75 1.75
C PRO A 335 -16.44 -28.30 2.26
N ALA A 336 -16.30 -28.06 3.57
CA ALA A 336 -16.39 -26.69 4.11
C ALA A 336 -15.31 -25.75 3.55
N ASP A 337 -14.06 -26.23 3.46
CA ASP A 337 -12.95 -25.46 2.91
C ASP A 337 -13.11 -25.24 1.40
N ALA A 338 -13.54 -26.27 0.67
CA ALA A 338 -13.81 -26.18 -0.76
C ALA A 338 -14.95 -25.18 -1.06
N LEU A 339 -16.00 -25.13 -0.24
CA LEU A 339 -17.08 -24.15 -0.38
C LEU A 339 -16.62 -22.71 -0.09
N ASP A 340 -15.67 -22.49 0.82
CA ASP A 340 -15.07 -21.16 1.01
C ASP A 340 -14.27 -20.73 -0.23
N LEU A 341 -13.47 -21.64 -0.78
CA LEU A 341 -12.71 -21.40 -2.02
C LEU A 341 -13.65 -21.13 -3.21
N ALA A 342 -14.74 -21.89 -3.34
CA ALA A 342 -15.76 -21.69 -4.36
C ALA A 342 -16.44 -20.33 -4.25
N ARG A 343 -16.73 -19.86 -3.02
CA ARG A 343 -17.30 -18.53 -2.79
C ARG A 343 -16.33 -17.43 -3.21
N ARG A 344 -15.03 -17.58 -2.92
CA ARG A 344 -14.00 -16.65 -3.40
C ARG A 344 -13.92 -16.65 -4.94
N LEU A 345 -13.99 -17.83 -5.56
CA LEU A 345 -14.02 -17.96 -7.02
C LEU A 345 -15.19 -17.20 -7.64
N VAL A 346 -16.39 -17.36 -7.08
CA VAL A 346 -17.60 -16.63 -7.52
C VAL A 346 -17.39 -15.11 -7.46
N ARG A 347 -16.76 -14.59 -6.41
CA ARG A 347 -16.46 -13.15 -6.30
C ARG A 347 -15.45 -12.69 -7.34
N VAL A 348 -14.37 -13.44 -7.57
CA VAL A 348 -13.41 -13.12 -8.64
C VAL A 348 -14.11 -13.13 -10.02
N GLN A 349 -14.98 -14.12 -10.28
CA GLN A 349 -15.72 -14.21 -11.53
C GLN A 349 -16.67 -13.03 -11.72
N LEU A 350 -17.46 -12.66 -10.70
CA LEU A 350 -18.42 -11.55 -10.80
C LEU A 350 -17.75 -10.18 -10.83
N ASP A 351 -16.80 -9.94 -9.92
CA ASP A 351 -16.30 -8.59 -9.64
C ASP A 351 -15.09 -8.22 -10.51
N GLU A 352 -14.28 -9.20 -10.90
CA GLU A 352 -12.97 -8.95 -11.54
C GLU A 352 -12.91 -9.42 -13.00
N LEU A 353 -13.55 -10.55 -13.31
CA LEU A 353 -13.57 -11.12 -14.66
C LEU A 353 -14.81 -10.76 -15.46
N ASP A 354 -15.86 -10.31 -14.77
CA ASP A 354 -17.19 -10.09 -15.34
C ASP A 354 -17.65 -11.35 -16.09
N ASP A 355 -17.63 -12.51 -15.40
CA ASP A 355 -18.04 -13.83 -15.89
C ASP A 355 -19.21 -14.38 -15.03
N PRO A 356 -20.43 -13.84 -15.21
CA PRO A 356 -21.58 -14.30 -14.44
C PRO A 356 -22.03 -15.73 -14.78
N ALA A 357 -21.71 -16.22 -15.98
CA ALA A 357 -22.03 -17.59 -16.38
C ALA A 357 -21.16 -18.61 -15.63
N GLY A 358 -19.85 -18.38 -15.55
CA GLY A 358 -18.94 -19.18 -14.75
C GLY A 358 -19.24 -19.12 -13.26
N ALA A 359 -19.64 -17.95 -12.75
CA ALA A 359 -20.11 -17.79 -11.37
C ALA A 359 -21.35 -18.65 -11.10
N ALA A 360 -22.37 -18.57 -11.97
CA ALA A 360 -23.59 -19.36 -11.84
C ALA A 360 -23.33 -20.87 -11.84
N GLN A 361 -22.45 -21.36 -12.73
CA GLN A 361 -22.06 -22.77 -12.76
C GLN A 361 -21.40 -23.23 -11.46
N THR A 362 -20.50 -22.40 -10.91
CA THR A 362 -19.84 -22.68 -9.62
C THR A 362 -20.85 -22.73 -8.48
N ILE A 363 -21.82 -21.81 -8.47
CA ILE A 363 -22.90 -21.76 -7.47
C ILE A 363 -23.82 -22.98 -7.55
N ASP A 364 -24.25 -23.36 -8.75
CA ASP A 364 -25.12 -24.51 -8.95
C ASP A 364 -24.42 -25.81 -8.55
N ALA A 365 -23.12 -25.95 -8.87
CA ALA A 365 -22.29 -27.06 -8.40
C ALA A 365 -22.19 -27.09 -6.86
N ALA A 366 -21.98 -25.94 -6.22
CA ALA A 366 -21.92 -25.85 -4.76
C ALA A 366 -23.26 -26.20 -4.09
N LEU A 367 -24.38 -25.72 -4.62
CA LEU A 367 -25.73 -26.03 -4.13
C LEU A 367 -26.07 -27.53 -4.29
N ALA A 368 -25.64 -28.15 -5.39
CA ALA A 368 -25.85 -29.57 -5.66
C ALA A 368 -25.19 -30.50 -4.61
N THR A 369 -24.15 -30.03 -3.90
CA THR A 369 -23.51 -30.80 -2.82
C THR A 369 -24.43 -31.01 -1.61
N GLY A 370 -25.46 -30.17 -1.44
CA GLY A 370 -26.35 -30.18 -0.27
C GLY A 370 -25.72 -29.70 1.05
N THR A 371 -24.41 -29.47 1.10
CA THR A 371 -23.68 -29.01 2.30
C THR A 371 -23.60 -27.49 2.44
N ALA A 372 -23.90 -26.76 1.37
CA ALA A 372 -23.83 -25.32 1.29
C ALA A 372 -24.92 -24.61 2.14
N PRO A 373 -24.59 -23.53 2.88
CA PRO A 373 -25.59 -22.69 3.55
C PRO A 373 -26.57 -22.10 2.52
N ARG A 374 -27.79 -22.64 2.47
CA ARG A 374 -28.74 -22.38 1.37
C ARG A 374 -29.00 -20.89 1.18
N GLU A 375 -29.20 -20.11 2.23
CA GLU A 375 -29.52 -18.68 2.10
C GLU A 375 -28.42 -17.89 1.40
N THR A 376 -27.15 -18.08 1.80
CA THR A 376 -26.00 -17.38 1.20
C THR A 376 -25.84 -17.72 -0.28
N TRP A 377 -25.90 -19.01 -0.62
CA TRP A 377 -25.69 -19.46 -2.00
C TRP A 377 -26.86 -19.14 -2.92
N ARG A 378 -28.09 -19.11 -2.39
CA ARG A 378 -29.27 -18.63 -3.12
C ARG A 378 -29.14 -17.14 -3.46
N GLY A 379 -28.68 -16.31 -2.53
CA GLY A 379 -28.38 -14.90 -2.79
C GLY A 379 -27.37 -14.73 -3.93
N LEU A 380 -26.24 -15.46 -3.86
CA LEU A 380 -25.23 -15.46 -4.92
C LEU A 380 -25.78 -15.96 -6.26
N ARG A 381 -26.67 -16.97 -6.26
CA ARG A 381 -27.30 -17.48 -7.47
C ARG A 381 -28.13 -16.41 -8.16
N ARG A 382 -28.97 -15.71 -7.40
CA ARG A 382 -29.75 -14.57 -7.92
C ARG A 382 -28.83 -13.47 -8.43
N GLU A 383 -27.78 -13.13 -7.71
CA GLU A 383 -26.78 -12.13 -8.12
C GLU A 383 -26.18 -12.46 -9.48
N ALA A 384 -25.67 -13.68 -9.64
CA ALA A 384 -25.04 -14.15 -10.88
C ALA A 384 -26.02 -14.17 -12.06
N ARG A 385 -27.25 -14.67 -11.85
CA ARG A 385 -28.27 -14.73 -12.92
C ARG A 385 -28.76 -13.34 -13.32
N ILE A 386 -28.89 -12.41 -12.37
CA ILE A 386 -29.19 -11.01 -12.69
C ILE A 386 -28.02 -10.37 -13.46
N ALA A 387 -26.77 -10.59 -13.05
CA ALA A 387 -25.61 -10.07 -13.77
C ALA A 387 -25.54 -10.63 -15.21
N SER A 388 -25.86 -11.92 -15.40
CA SER A 388 -25.98 -12.51 -16.74
C SER A 388 -27.09 -11.87 -17.56
N LEU A 389 -28.26 -11.61 -16.96
CA LEU A 389 -29.36 -10.91 -17.63
C LEU A 389 -28.97 -9.49 -18.04
N VAL A 390 -28.29 -8.73 -17.16
CA VAL A 390 -27.80 -7.37 -17.47
C VAL A 390 -26.91 -7.37 -18.72
N ARG A 391 -26.01 -8.34 -18.86
CA ARG A 391 -25.16 -8.49 -20.07
C ARG A 391 -25.93 -8.87 -21.32
N ALA A 392 -26.98 -9.67 -21.16
CA ALA A 392 -27.79 -10.15 -22.27
C ALA A 392 -28.84 -9.13 -22.75
N LEU A 393 -29.04 -8.00 -22.05
CA LEU A 393 -29.99 -6.97 -22.44
C LEU A 393 -29.72 -6.48 -23.87
N ALA A 394 -30.78 -6.42 -24.68
CA ALA A 394 -30.71 -6.04 -26.10
C ALA A 394 -29.86 -6.97 -26.99
N THR A 395 -29.55 -8.18 -26.53
CA THR A 395 -28.95 -9.26 -27.33
C THR A 395 -30.01 -10.34 -27.65
N PRO A 396 -29.77 -11.22 -28.64
CA PRO A 396 -30.65 -12.37 -28.89
C PRO A 396 -30.86 -13.29 -27.69
N ASP A 397 -29.93 -13.28 -26.73
CA ASP A 397 -29.93 -14.17 -25.56
C ASP A 397 -30.77 -13.63 -24.38
N GLU A 398 -31.32 -12.41 -24.49
CA GLU A 398 -32.09 -11.76 -23.40
C GLU A 398 -33.23 -12.64 -22.88
N ALA A 399 -33.97 -13.28 -23.77
CA ALA A 399 -35.11 -14.12 -23.39
C ALA A 399 -34.67 -15.33 -22.55
N SER A 400 -33.58 -15.99 -22.94
CA SER A 400 -33.03 -17.12 -22.19
C SER A 400 -32.49 -16.68 -20.83
N ALA A 401 -31.73 -15.58 -20.80
CA ALA A 401 -31.17 -15.05 -19.55
C ALA A 401 -32.27 -14.58 -18.58
N LEU A 402 -33.37 -14.04 -19.11
CA LEU A 402 -34.53 -13.64 -18.31
C LEU A 402 -35.22 -14.85 -17.70
N ASP A 403 -35.40 -15.93 -18.45
CA ASP A 403 -36.02 -17.15 -17.95
C ASP A 403 -35.16 -17.87 -16.91
N ASP A 404 -33.84 -17.87 -17.09
CA ASP A 404 -32.88 -18.35 -16.10
C ASP A 404 -32.94 -17.54 -14.80
N ALA A 405 -32.94 -16.21 -14.92
CA ALA A 405 -33.05 -15.32 -13.76
C ALA A 405 -34.39 -15.49 -13.04
N ALA A 406 -35.50 -15.53 -13.77
CA ALA A 406 -36.83 -15.75 -13.21
C ALA A 406 -36.92 -17.11 -12.50
N SER A 407 -36.34 -18.17 -13.09
CA SER A 407 -36.30 -19.49 -12.47
C SER A 407 -35.54 -19.45 -11.13
N ALA A 408 -34.40 -18.77 -11.06
CA ALA A 408 -33.67 -18.59 -9.80
C ALA A 408 -34.50 -17.82 -8.75
N MET A 409 -35.20 -16.74 -9.12
CA MET A 409 -36.07 -15.98 -8.20
C MET A 409 -37.19 -16.86 -7.60
N ARG A 410 -37.78 -17.73 -8.42
CA ARG A 410 -38.85 -18.65 -8.01
C ARG A 410 -38.31 -19.77 -7.12
N GLU A 411 -37.27 -20.47 -7.56
CA GLU A 411 -36.69 -21.59 -6.83
C GLU A 411 -36.09 -21.19 -5.47
N ASP A 412 -35.58 -19.95 -5.38
CA ASP A 412 -35.02 -19.43 -4.13
C ASP A 412 -36.07 -18.85 -3.18
N GLY A 413 -37.33 -18.75 -3.62
CA GLY A 413 -38.45 -18.30 -2.81
C GLY A 413 -38.60 -16.77 -2.74
N LEU A 414 -37.92 -16.00 -3.59
CA LEU A 414 -38.09 -14.55 -3.66
C LEU A 414 -39.44 -14.18 -4.30
N ALA A 415 -39.84 -14.93 -5.34
CA ALA A 415 -41.10 -14.75 -6.04
C ALA A 415 -41.98 -16.02 -5.99
N PRO A 416 -43.30 -15.89 -5.75
CA PRO A 416 -44.19 -17.04 -5.57
C PRO A 416 -44.64 -17.72 -6.88
N ASP A 417 -44.59 -17.02 -8.01
CA ASP A 417 -45.09 -17.49 -9.31
C ASP A 417 -44.21 -16.94 -10.46
N ASP A 418 -44.33 -17.55 -11.65
CA ASP A 418 -43.49 -17.21 -12.81
C ASP A 418 -43.67 -15.76 -13.28
N THR A 419 -44.89 -15.22 -13.20
CA THR A 419 -45.18 -13.83 -13.57
C THR A 419 -44.42 -12.87 -12.65
N THR A 420 -44.53 -13.06 -11.34
CA THR A 420 -43.82 -12.26 -10.34
C THR A 420 -42.32 -12.46 -10.43
N ALA A 421 -41.84 -13.67 -10.76
CA ALA A 421 -40.44 -13.98 -10.89
C ALA A 421 -39.79 -13.29 -12.10
N ARG A 422 -40.47 -13.28 -13.26
CA ARG A 422 -40.03 -12.52 -14.43
C ARG A 422 -40.06 -11.01 -14.19
N ALA A 423 -41.04 -10.50 -13.46
CA ALA A 423 -41.08 -9.09 -13.03
C ALA A 423 -39.89 -8.76 -12.12
N ALA A 424 -39.66 -9.57 -11.07
CA ALA A 424 -38.52 -9.42 -10.16
C ALA A 424 -37.19 -9.40 -10.91
N ALA A 425 -36.97 -10.36 -11.81
CA ALA A 425 -35.74 -10.45 -12.59
C ALA A 425 -35.50 -9.19 -13.43
N ARG A 426 -36.54 -8.67 -14.09
CA ARG A 426 -36.47 -7.44 -14.88
C ARG A 426 -36.18 -6.21 -14.03
N ASP A 427 -36.83 -6.09 -12.88
CA ASP A 427 -36.66 -4.93 -11.99
C ASP A 427 -35.25 -4.91 -11.40
N LEU A 428 -34.76 -6.05 -10.91
CA LEU A 428 -33.42 -6.18 -10.34
C LEU A 428 -32.33 -5.97 -11.38
N ALA A 429 -32.47 -6.48 -12.60
CA ALA A 429 -31.52 -6.24 -13.68
C ALA A 429 -31.48 -4.75 -14.09
N ALA A 430 -32.64 -4.09 -14.15
CA ALA A 430 -32.72 -2.66 -14.40
C ALA A 430 -31.99 -1.85 -13.32
N LEU A 431 -32.23 -2.15 -12.04
CA LEU A 431 -31.55 -1.48 -10.93
C LEU A 431 -30.04 -1.72 -10.95
N ARG A 432 -29.60 -2.93 -11.29
CA ARG A 432 -28.17 -3.27 -11.43
C ARG A 432 -27.50 -2.53 -12.58
N ALA A 433 -28.16 -2.45 -13.75
CA ALA A 433 -27.68 -1.67 -14.88
C ALA A 433 -27.59 -0.17 -14.55
N ALA A 434 -28.40 0.32 -13.61
CA ALA A 434 -28.36 1.68 -13.08
C ALA A 434 -27.26 1.92 -12.01
N GLY A 435 -26.46 0.91 -11.68
CA GLY A 435 -25.38 1.01 -10.69
C GLY A 435 -25.75 0.64 -9.25
N ALA A 436 -26.97 0.16 -8.98
CA ALA A 436 -27.29 -0.36 -7.64
C ALA A 436 -26.51 -1.66 -7.35
N THR A 437 -26.13 -1.89 -6.09
CA THR A 437 -25.64 -3.22 -5.68
C THR A 437 -26.78 -4.23 -5.68
N HIS A 438 -26.46 -5.52 -5.84
CA HIS A 438 -27.49 -6.57 -5.88
C HIS A 438 -28.28 -6.66 -4.58
N GLU A 439 -27.59 -6.63 -3.44
CA GLU A 439 -28.21 -6.67 -2.11
C GLU A 439 -29.20 -5.51 -1.90
N LEU A 440 -28.84 -4.31 -2.34
CA LEU A 440 -29.68 -3.12 -2.26
C LEU A 440 -30.93 -3.25 -3.14
N ALA A 441 -30.75 -3.69 -4.38
CA ALA A 441 -31.86 -3.91 -5.31
C ALA A 441 -32.85 -4.97 -4.80
N GLU A 442 -32.34 -6.10 -4.28
CA GLU A 442 -33.17 -7.19 -3.77
C GLU A 442 -33.93 -6.78 -2.50
N SER A 443 -33.26 -6.09 -1.57
CA SER A 443 -33.89 -5.58 -0.35
C SER A 443 -35.03 -4.62 -0.68
N ALA A 444 -34.81 -3.67 -1.59
CA ALA A 444 -35.82 -2.72 -2.02
C ALA A 444 -37.05 -3.42 -2.63
N TRP A 445 -36.81 -4.38 -3.54
CA TRP A 445 -37.88 -5.13 -4.20
C TRP A 445 -38.72 -5.94 -3.20
N THR A 446 -38.07 -6.63 -2.27
CA THR A 446 -38.72 -7.48 -1.27
C THR A 446 -39.62 -6.66 -0.33
N HIS A 447 -39.13 -5.50 0.13
CA HIS A 447 -39.89 -4.61 1.01
C HIS A 447 -41.08 -3.97 0.30
N ALA A 448 -40.90 -3.49 -0.94
CA ALA A 448 -42.00 -2.95 -1.74
C ALA A 448 -43.14 -3.98 -1.92
N ARG A 449 -42.80 -5.24 -2.16
CA ARG A 449 -43.77 -6.35 -2.25
C ARG A 449 -44.47 -6.64 -0.93
N ALA A 450 -43.75 -6.64 0.19
CA ALA A 450 -44.34 -6.89 1.52
C ALA A 450 -45.37 -5.82 1.91
N VAL A 451 -45.08 -4.55 1.61
CA VAL A 451 -45.99 -3.42 1.85
C VAL A 451 -47.22 -3.50 0.97
N THR A 452 -47.06 -3.90 -0.29
CA THR A 452 -48.18 -4.08 -1.24
C THR A 452 -49.19 -5.12 -0.73
N ARG A 453 -48.72 -6.19 -0.07
CA ARG A 453 -49.59 -7.26 0.48
C ARG A 453 -50.30 -6.86 1.79
N ARG A 454 -49.79 -5.87 2.53
CA ARG A 454 -50.26 -5.50 3.87
C ARG A 454 -51.14 -4.25 3.92
N ALA A 455 -51.75 -3.83 2.81
CA ALA A 455 -52.55 -2.61 2.73
C ALA A 455 -53.53 -2.47 3.91
N MET A 456 -53.13 -1.69 4.93
CA MET A 456 -53.99 -1.28 6.02
C MET A 456 -54.88 -0.14 5.51
N PRO A 457 -56.13 -0.03 6.00
CA PRO A 457 -56.97 1.11 5.70
C PRO A 457 -56.38 2.38 6.34
N LEU A 458 -55.69 3.19 5.53
CA LEU A 458 -55.14 4.48 5.96
C LEU A 458 -56.28 5.51 6.03
N ARG A 459 -56.38 6.22 7.16
CA ARG A 459 -57.36 7.30 7.37
C ARG A 459 -57.10 8.46 6.41
N ALA A 460 -58.17 9.05 5.90
CA ALA A 460 -58.13 10.17 4.97
C ALA A 460 -57.53 11.43 5.64
N MET A 461 -56.69 12.16 4.91
CA MET A 461 -56.26 13.51 5.30
C MET A 461 -57.24 14.56 4.75
N PRO A 462 -57.42 15.72 5.42
CA PRO A 462 -58.14 16.86 4.84
C PRO A 462 -57.36 17.38 3.63
N SER A 463 -58.02 17.41 2.48
CA SER A 463 -57.46 17.73 1.16
C SER A 463 -57.45 19.22 0.86
N GLY A 464 -56.46 19.69 0.10
CA GLY A 464 -56.58 20.97 -0.62
C GLY A 464 -55.46 21.26 -1.62
N ALA A 465 -54.22 20.97 -1.28
CA ALA A 465 -53.06 21.38 -2.07
C ALA A 465 -52.22 20.18 -2.56
N GLY A 466 -51.67 20.28 -3.77
CA GLY A 466 -50.97 19.17 -4.43
C GLY A 466 -49.47 19.45 -4.56
N ALA A 467 -48.62 18.45 -4.32
CA ALA A 467 -47.17 18.59 -4.43
C ALA A 467 -46.69 18.35 -5.88
N PRO A 468 -45.70 19.09 -6.41
CA PRO A 468 -45.10 18.78 -7.70
C PRO A 468 -44.50 17.37 -7.68
N ILE A 469 -44.98 16.47 -8.54
CA ILE A 469 -44.49 15.08 -8.58
C ILE A 469 -42.99 15.04 -8.91
N ALA A 470 -42.51 16.00 -9.69
CA ALA A 470 -41.09 16.14 -10.03
C ALA A 470 -40.16 16.41 -8.84
N ALA A 471 -40.65 17.13 -7.83
CA ALA A 471 -39.85 17.48 -6.66
C ALA A 471 -40.02 16.47 -5.51
N LEU A 472 -41.01 15.59 -5.61
CA LEU A 472 -41.48 14.77 -4.50
C LEU A 472 -40.42 13.78 -3.96
N PRO A 473 -39.65 13.05 -4.78
CA PRO A 473 -38.59 12.18 -4.27
C PRO A 473 -37.52 12.94 -3.47
N ALA A 474 -37.03 14.06 -4.01
CA ALA A 474 -36.01 14.89 -3.37
C ALA A 474 -36.52 15.50 -2.06
N THR A 475 -37.78 15.92 -2.05
CA THR A 475 -38.48 16.44 -0.89
C THR A 475 -38.55 15.43 0.24
N LEU A 476 -39.00 14.22 -0.06
CA LEU A 476 -39.20 13.19 0.95
C LEU A 476 -37.87 12.73 1.55
N ALA A 477 -36.82 12.70 0.74
CA ALA A 477 -35.45 12.48 1.20
C ALA A 477 -35.02 13.56 2.21
N TRP A 478 -35.18 14.83 1.84
CA TRP A 478 -34.78 15.97 2.65
C TRP A 478 -35.59 16.08 3.96
N LEU A 479 -36.90 15.84 3.91
CA LEU A 479 -37.74 15.80 5.11
C LEU A 479 -37.36 14.65 6.04
N ALA A 480 -36.92 13.52 5.51
CA ALA A 480 -36.44 12.41 6.32
C ALA A 480 -35.14 12.73 7.04
N GLU A 481 -34.20 13.40 6.37
CA GLU A 481 -32.97 13.94 6.99
C GLU A 481 -33.30 14.95 8.11
N LEU A 482 -34.24 15.87 7.88
CA LEU A 482 -34.68 16.85 8.88
C LEU A 482 -35.36 16.22 10.10
N GLY A 483 -36.01 15.08 9.92
CA GLY A 483 -36.71 14.31 10.95
C GLY A 483 -35.80 13.66 11.99
N GLY A 484 -34.48 13.83 11.89
CA GLY A 484 -33.52 13.46 12.92
C GLY A 484 -32.69 12.21 12.64
N ASP A 485 -32.74 11.65 11.42
CA ASP A 485 -31.86 10.54 11.03
C ASP A 485 -30.63 11.11 10.28
N PRO A 486 -29.43 11.13 10.89
CA PRO A 486 -28.27 11.89 10.39
C PRO A 486 -27.40 11.13 9.39
N GLY A 487 -27.99 10.33 8.49
CA GLY A 487 -27.26 9.48 7.55
C GLY A 487 -27.36 9.93 6.09
N PRO A 488 -26.34 9.69 5.23
CA PRO A 488 -26.54 9.74 3.79
C PRO A 488 -27.50 8.61 3.39
N PHE A 489 -28.64 8.94 2.74
CA PHE A 489 -29.64 7.96 2.31
C PHE A 489 -29.66 7.78 0.79
N SER A 490 -29.95 6.56 0.35
CA SER A 490 -30.48 6.29 -0.99
C SER A 490 -32.00 6.19 -0.94
N VAL A 491 -32.67 6.83 -1.88
CA VAL A 491 -34.13 6.86 -1.96
C VAL A 491 -34.56 5.99 -3.12
N PHE A 492 -35.43 5.03 -2.85
CA PHE A 492 -36.09 4.21 -3.85
C PHE A 492 -37.55 4.60 -3.92
N VAL A 493 -38.06 4.91 -5.11
CA VAL A 493 -39.46 5.30 -5.31
C VAL A 493 -40.15 4.27 -6.19
N VAL A 494 -41.22 3.68 -5.70
CA VAL A 494 -42.12 2.78 -6.42
C VAL A 494 -43.46 3.49 -6.65
N VAL A 495 -43.80 3.84 -7.89
CA VAL A 495 -45.08 4.50 -8.22
C VAL A 495 -45.98 3.56 -8.99
N ARG A 496 -47.25 3.47 -8.59
CA ARG A 496 -48.32 2.78 -9.30
C ARG A 496 -49.36 3.77 -9.78
N GLY A 497 -49.53 3.92 -11.09
CA GLY A 497 -50.51 4.82 -11.68
C GLY A 497 -50.82 4.47 -13.14
N THR A 498 -51.73 5.23 -13.75
CA THR A 498 -52.04 5.10 -15.19
C THR A 498 -50.89 5.68 -16.01
N LEU A 499 -50.49 5.00 -17.08
CA LEU A 499 -49.44 5.49 -17.97
C LEU A 499 -49.93 6.62 -18.88
N ALA A 500 -49.06 7.60 -19.13
CA ALA A 500 -49.28 8.59 -20.18
C ALA A 500 -49.21 7.92 -21.56
N GLU A 501 -50.02 8.41 -22.49
CA GLU A 501 -49.99 7.92 -23.87
C GLU A 501 -48.61 8.19 -24.49
N GLY A 502 -47.96 7.15 -25.02
CA GLY A 502 -46.61 7.24 -25.57
C GLY A 502 -45.48 7.29 -24.54
N ALA A 503 -45.75 7.05 -23.25
CA ALA A 503 -44.72 6.92 -22.24
C ALA A 503 -43.69 5.83 -22.62
N ARG A 504 -42.40 6.17 -22.56
CA ARG A 504 -41.29 5.25 -22.82
C ARG A 504 -40.43 5.11 -21.59
N ALA A 505 -39.90 3.91 -21.39
CA ALA A 505 -38.96 3.63 -20.30
C ALA A 505 -37.77 4.58 -20.48
N VAL A 506 -37.44 5.34 -19.43
CA VAL A 506 -36.27 6.22 -19.43
C VAL A 506 -35.10 5.41 -18.88
N THR A 507 -34.04 5.27 -19.68
CA THR A 507 -32.80 4.56 -19.33
C THR A 507 -31.61 5.38 -19.82
N GLY A 508 -30.60 5.60 -18.96
CA GLY A 508 -29.34 6.26 -19.33
C GLY A 508 -28.41 6.41 -18.13
N ASP A 509 -27.11 6.63 -18.38
CA ASP A 509 -26.05 6.63 -17.35
C ASP A 509 -26.26 7.67 -16.23
N ASP A 510 -26.97 8.76 -16.52
CA ASP A 510 -27.32 9.82 -15.57
C ASP A 510 -28.82 9.88 -15.22
N ALA A 511 -29.63 8.99 -15.79
CA ALA A 511 -31.08 9.00 -15.68
C ALA A 511 -31.59 7.86 -14.79
N PRO A 512 -32.57 8.13 -13.91
CA PRO A 512 -33.19 7.09 -13.10
C PRO A 512 -33.89 6.09 -13.99
N VAL A 513 -33.62 4.80 -13.77
CA VAL A 513 -34.28 3.76 -14.54
C VAL A 513 -35.77 3.76 -14.19
N LEU A 514 -36.61 3.91 -15.21
CA LEU A 514 -38.05 3.75 -15.08
C LEU A 514 -38.48 2.56 -15.94
N ARG A 515 -38.89 1.46 -15.29
CA ARG A 515 -39.59 0.38 -15.99
C ARG A 515 -41.10 0.56 -15.87
N PHE A 516 -41.82 0.04 -16.86
CA PHE A 516 -43.27 -0.07 -16.84
C PHE A 516 -43.63 -1.55 -16.82
N GLU A 517 -44.39 -1.96 -15.81
CA GLU A 517 -45.04 -3.26 -15.81
C GLU A 517 -46.49 -3.08 -16.25
N HIS A 518 -46.86 -3.48 -17.47
CA HIS A 518 -48.25 -3.48 -17.93
C HIS A 518 -49.03 -4.62 -17.26
N LEU A 519 -49.59 -4.34 -16.08
CA LEU A 519 -50.66 -5.12 -15.49
C LEU A 519 -51.94 -4.30 -15.60
N ALA A 520 -52.75 -4.55 -16.65
CA ALA A 520 -54.08 -3.97 -16.82
C ALA A 520 -54.13 -2.43 -16.60
N ASP A 521 -53.44 -1.68 -17.46
CA ASP A 521 -53.42 -0.20 -17.51
C ASP A 521 -52.73 0.53 -16.34
N ARG A 522 -51.97 -0.17 -15.51
CA ARG A 522 -51.14 0.43 -14.44
C ARG A 522 -49.66 0.19 -14.72
N ALA A 523 -48.81 1.14 -14.35
CA ALA A 523 -47.35 0.97 -14.35
C ALA A 523 -46.77 1.04 -12.95
N THR A 524 -45.83 0.14 -12.65
CA THR A 524 -44.93 0.21 -11.49
C THR A 524 -43.62 0.87 -11.92
N LEU A 525 -43.36 2.10 -11.47
CA LEU A 525 -42.13 2.86 -11.72
C LEU A 525 -41.18 2.68 -10.54
N ALA A 526 -39.97 2.14 -10.72
CA ALA A 526 -38.99 1.96 -9.65
C ALA A 526 -37.67 2.63 -10.00
N GLY A 527 -37.20 3.61 -9.22
CA GLY A 527 -35.90 4.25 -9.43
C GLY A 527 -35.21 4.69 -8.14
N SER A 528 -33.88 4.86 -8.21
CA SER A 528 -33.04 5.18 -7.04
C SER A 528 -32.22 6.45 -7.23
N GLY A 529 -32.03 7.23 -6.17
CA GLY A 529 -31.12 8.37 -6.16
C GLY A 529 -30.45 8.57 -4.80
N ALA A 530 -29.16 8.90 -4.81
CA ALA A 530 -28.36 9.24 -3.63
C ALA A 530 -28.01 10.74 -3.56
N SER A 531 -28.38 11.51 -4.58
CA SER A 531 -28.18 12.97 -4.66
C SER A 531 -29.47 13.68 -5.02
N ILE A 532 -29.60 14.94 -4.60
CA ILE A 532 -30.78 15.77 -4.89
C ILE A 532 -31.02 15.86 -6.41
N ASP A 533 -29.96 16.03 -7.21
CA ASP A 533 -30.09 16.10 -8.67
C ASP A 533 -30.61 14.80 -9.27
N ALA A 534 -30.14 13.65 -8.79
CA ALA A 534 -30.65 12.34 -9.22
C ALA A 534 -32.13 12.17 -8.85
N LEU A 535 -32.53 12.65 -7.67
CA LEU A 535 -33.92 12.57 -7.19
C LEU A 535 -34.88 13.52 -7.90
N LEU A 536 -34.41 14.70 -8.30
CA LEU A 536 -35.18 15.63 -9.14
C LEU A 536 -35.35 15.09 -10.55
N ARG A 537 -34.30 14.48 -11.13
CA ARG A 537 -34.41 13.74 -12.40
C ARG A 537 -35.41 12.60 -12.27
N LEU A 538 -35.41 11.87 -11.14
CA LEU A 538 -36.33 10.77 -10.86
C LEU A 538 -37.77 11.25 -10.83
N GLY A 539 -38.05 12.33 -10.11
CA GLY A 539 -39.40 12.88 -10.10
C GLY A 539 -39.84 13.35 -11.50
N ALA A 540 -38.98 14.05 -12.25
CA ALA A 540 -39.34 14.53 -13.59
C ALA A 540 -39.63 13.38 -14.57
N SER A 541 -38.85 12.30 -14.48
CA SER A 541 -39.09 11.10 -15.27
C SER A 541 -40.43 10.44 -14.85
N ILE A 542 -40.75 10.38 -13.55
CA ILE A 542 -42.04 9.87 -13.06
C ILE A 542 -43.21 10.73 -13.57
N GLU A 543 -43.06 12.06 -13.57
CA GLU A 543 -44.05 13.00 -14.08
C GLU A 543 -44.40 12.72 -15.54
N SER A 544 -43.38 12.63 -16.39
CA SER A 544 -43.56 12.40 -17.82
C SER A 544 -44.12 11.02 -18.17
N ALA A 545 -44.01 10.07 -17.25
CA ALA A 545 -44.46 8.69 -17.45
C ALA A 545 -45.94 8.46 -17.14
N LEU A 546 -46.57 9.29 -16.31
CA LEU A 546 -47.89 9.03 -15.75
C LEU A 546 -48.97 9.94 -16.34
N ALA A 547 -50.13 9.36 -16.64
CA ALA A 547 -51.34 10.10 -16.97
C ALA A 547 -52.02 10.61 -15.69
N PRO A 548 -52.79 11.71 -15.77
CA PRO A 548 -53.64 12.16 -14.67
C PRO A 548 -54.58 11.04 -14.20
N GLY A 549 -54.71 10.87 -12.90
CA GLY A 549 -55.54 9.80 -12.32
C GLY A 549 -55.05 9.31 -10.95
N PRO A 550 -55.70 8.28 -10.40
CA PRO A 550 -55.32 7.72 -9.10
C PRO A 550 -53.93 7.10 -9.15
N LEU A 551 -53.14 7.34 -8.10
CA LEU A 551 -51.80 6.79 -7.94
C LEU A 551 -51.51 6.34 -6.51
N THR A 552 -50.56 5.42 -6.38
CA THR A 552 -49.94 5.02 -5.12
C THR A 552 -48.44 5.19 -5.25
N ILE A 553 -47.79 5.80 -4.28
CA ILE A 553 -46.32 5.93 -4.24
C ILE A 553 -45.81 5.35 -2.94
N ASP A 554 -44.87 4.43 -3.07
CA ASP A 554 -44.07 3.88 -1.98
C ASP A 554 -42.64 4.46 -2.11
N VAL A 555 -42.11 5.02 -1.03
CA VAL A 555 -40.74 5.55 -0.94
C VAL A 555 -39.99 4.79 0.13
N VAL A 556 -38.93 4.09 -0.25
CA VAL A 556 -38.06 3.34 0.65
C VAL A 556 -36.75 4.11 0.81
N LEU A 557 -36.43 4.47 2.05
CA LEU A 557 -35.20 5.13 2.44
C LEU A 557 -34.25 4.10 3.02
N THR A 558 -33.08 3.95 2.41
CA THR A 558 -32.02 3.05 2.85
C THR A 558 -30.79 3.84 3.21
N SER A 559 -30.09 3.46 4.28
CA SER A 559 -28.79 4.05 4.60
C SER A 559 -27.76 3.73 3.50
N ILE A 560 -26.87 4.67 3.20
CA ILE A 560 -25.75 4.44 2.27
C ILE A 560 -24.62 3.68 2.98
N SER A 561 -24.45 3.86 4.29
CA SER A 561 -23.39 3.20 5.07
C SER A 561 -23.74 1.77 5.47
N THR A 562 -25.04 1.45 5.55
CA THR A 562 -25.55 0.12 5.84
C THR A 562 -26.72 -0.16 4.90
N PRO A 563 -26.79 -1.31 4.19
CA PRO A 563 -27.91 -1.65 3.30
C PRO A 563 -29.19 -2.01 4.08
N SER A 564 -29.41 -1.39 5.24
CA SER A 564 -30.63 -1.43 6.03
C SER A 564 -31.64 -0.42 5.50
N VAL A 565 -32.89 -0.84 5.45
CA VAL A 565 -34.02 0.07 5.25
C VAL A 565 -34.22 0.85 6.55
N GLU A 566 -34.08 2.16 6.48
CA GLU A 566 -34.24 3.06 7.62
C GLU A 566 -35.71 3.46 7.79
N ARG A 567 -36.40 3.68 6.65
CA ARG A 567 -37.81 4.06 6.67
C ARG A 567 -38.51 3.68 5.36
N THR A 568 -39.80 3.43 5.45
CA THR A 568 -40.67 3.29 4.27
C THR A 568 -41.86 4.23 4.45
N LEU A 569 -42.21 4.95 3.39
CA LEU A 569 -43.29 5.93 3.34
C LEU A 569 -44.22 5.57 2.19
N ARG A 570 -45.49 5.37 2.46
CA ARG A 570 -46.54 5.13 1.48
C ARG A 570 -47.54 6.26 1.47
N PHE A 571 -47.97 6.64 0.27
CA PHE A 571 -49.09 7.55 0.09
C PHE A 571 -49.91 7.23 -1.16
N GLU A 572 -51.21 7.52 -1.06
CA GLU A 572 -52.20 7.35 -2.12
C GLU A 572 -52.77 8.72 -2.45
N GLY A 573 -52.99 8.98 -3.73
CA GLY A 573 -53.43 10.28 -4.18
C GLY A 573 -53.95 10.27 -5.60
N GLU A 574 -54.11 11.47 -6.13
CA GLU A 574 -54.57 11.71 -7.49
C GLU A 574 -53.58 12.65 -8.19
N LEU A 575 -53.06 12.22 -9.32
CA LEU A 575 -52.18 13.00 -10.19
C LEU A 575 -53.07 13.91 -11.02
N GLY A 576 -52.93 15.22 -10.82
CA GLY A 576 -53.39 16.22 -11.78
C GLY A 576 -52.31 16.50 -12.82
N ILE A 577 -52.31 17.71 -13.39
CA ILE A 577 -51.24 18.13 -14.30
C ILE A 577 -49.98 18.43 -13.46
N GLY A 578 -49.04 17.48 -13.42
CA GLY A 578 -47.73 17.62 -12.76
C GLY A 578 -47.75 17.68 -11.23
N ARG A 579 -48.92 17.50 -10.61
CA ARG A 579 -49.10 17.63 -9.16
C ARG A 579 -49.85 16.44 -8.57
N VAL A 580 -49.32 15.88 -7.49
CA VAL A 580 -49.99 14.84 -6.70
C VAL A 580 -50.77 15.48 -5.57
N ARG A 581 -52.08 15.29 -5.58
CA ARG A 581 -52.94 15.54 -4.43
C ARG A 581 -52.95 14.31 -3.54
N ILE A 582 -52.30 14.39 -2.38
CA ILE A 582 -52.22 13.29 -1.42
C ILE A 582 -53.59 13.13 -0.74
N ALA A 583 -54.23 11.97 -0.91
CA ALA A 583 -55.50 11.64 -0.28
C ALA A 583 -55.30 10.87 1.04
N ARG A 584 -54.27 10.01 1.09
CA ARG A 584 -53.90 9.19 2.26
C ARG A 584 -52.38 9.04 2.31
N GLY A 585 -51.82 8.87 3.50
CA GLY A 585 -50.41 8.56 3.66
C GLY A 585 -50.07 8.07 5.05
N ASP A 586 -48.82 7.64 5.22
CA ASP A 586 -48.31 7.18 6.52
C ASP A 586 -48.42 8.25 7.62
N ALA A 587 -48.47 7.81 8.88
CA ALA A 587 -48.60 8.69 10.04
C ALA A 587 -47.46 9.73 10.15
N TRP A 588 -46.31 9.45 9.55
CA TRP A 588 -45.21 10.43 9.46
C TRP A 588 -45.52 11.56 8.47
N ILE A 589 -46.10 11.23 7.31
CA ILE A 589 -46.62 12.20 6.32
C ILE A 589 -47.74 13.04 6.97
N ALA A 590 -48.64 12.40 7.72
CA ALA A 590 -49.78 13.08 8.35
C ALA A 590 -49.40 14.11 9.44
N ARG A 591 -48.16 14.09 9.95
CA ARG A 591 -47.68 14.99 11.02
C ARG A 591 -47.11 16.32 10.52
N HIS A 592 -46.91 16.48 9.21
CA HIS A 592 -46.27 17.65 8.63
C HIS A 592 -47.30 18.54 7.91
N ASP A 593 -47.13 19.87 8.02
CA ASP A 593 -47.97 20.87 7.33
C ASP A 593 -47.61 20.89 5.83
N TRP A 594 -48.33 20.09 5.03
CA TRP A 594 -48.08 19.93 3.60
C TRP A 594 -48.11 21.22 2.79
N PRO A 595 -49.04 22.16 3.04
CA PRO A 595 -48.96 23.52 2.48
C PRO A 595 -47.65 24.27 2.79
N ALA A 596 -47.03 24.04 3.95
CA ALA A 596 -45.72 24.62 4.28
C ALA A 596 -44.58 23.88 3.56
N VAL A 597 -44.64 22.54 3.52
CA VAL A 597 -43.73 21.71 2.72
C VAL A 597 -43.78 22.18 1.26
N GLU A 598 -44.98 22.33 0.67
CA GLU A 598 -45.24 22.79 -0.69
C GLU A 598 -44.65 24.16 -1.00
N ARG A 599 -44.74 25.12 -0.05
CA ARG A 599 -44.07 26.42 -0.17
C ARG A 599 -42.54 26.28 -0.32
N TYR A 600 -41.95 25.32 0.38
CA TYR A 600 -40.53 24.98 0.22
C TYR A 600 -40.25 24.16 -1.05
N LEU A 601 -41.22 23.41 -1.59
CA LEU A 601 -41.05 22.57 -2.78
C LEU A 601 -41.23 23.33 -4.09
N ALA A 602 -42.11 24.33 -4.08
CA ALA A 602 -42.56 25.01 -5.29
C ALA A 602 -41.57 26.07 -5.76
N ASP A 603 -40.72 26.62 -4.89
CA ASP A 603 -39.94 27.81 -5.25
C ASP A 603 -38.52 27.50 -5.77
N PRO A 604 -37.47 27.05 -5.04
CA PRO A 604 -36.39 26.31 -5.78
C PRO A 604 -35.33 25.55 -4.93
N LEU A 605 -35.31 24.22 -4.95
CA LEU A 605 -34.02 23.48 -4.83
C LEU A 605 -33.08 23.83 -6.01
N ARG A 606 -33.64 24.35 -7.12
CA ARG A 606 -32.94 24.84 -8.32
C ARG A 606 -32.09 26.11 -8.14
N ALA A 607 -32.32 26.93 -7.11
CA ALA A 607 -31.61 28.20 -6.92
C ALA A 607 -30.47 28.09 -5.89
N MET A 608 -30.46 27.02 -5.09
CA MET A 608 -29.41 26.79 -4.10
C MET A 608 -28.10 26.25 -4.71
N GLY A 609 -28.14 25.64 -5.90
CA GLY A 609 -26.95 25.07 -6.55
C GLY A 609 -26.04 26.10 -7.25
N ALA A 610 -26.58 27.23 -7.70
CA ALA A 610 -25.87 28.14 -8.61
C ALA A 610 -25.49 29.51 -8.01
N ARG A 611 -25.96 29.88 -6.81
CA ARG A 611 -25.81 31.24 -6.25
C ARG A 611 -25.00 31.38 -4.96
N LEU A 612 -24.40 30.32 -4.45
CA LEU A 612 -23.62 30.41 -3.21
C LEU A 612 -22.13 30.15 -3.49
N PHE A 613 -21.51 31.02 -4.28
CA PHE A 613 -20.09 31.34 -4.11
C PHE A 613 -19.79 32.80 -4.54
N PRO A 614 -19.50 33.70 -3.58
CA PRO A 614 -19.58 33.49 -2.14
C PRO A 614 -21.03 33.32 -1.66
N PRO A 615 -21.28 32.62 -0.53
CA PRO A 615 -22.63 32.43 -0.03
C PRO A 615 -23.29 33.77 0.38
N PRO A 616 -24.52 34.11 -0.08
CA PRO A 616 -25.25 35.30 0.37
C PRO A 616 -25.42 35.41 1.89
N GLU A 617 -25.45 36.66 2.35
CA GLU A 617 -25.88 37.06 3.69
C GLU A 617 -27.34 36.63 3.92
N LEU A 618 -27.60 35.92 5.01
CA LEU A 618 -28.95 35.54 5.43
C LEU A 618 -29.52 36.63 6.33
N VAL A 619 -30.69 37.17 5.99
CA VAL A 619 -31.43 38.10 6.86
C VAL A 619 -32.75 37.45 7.31
N VAL A 620 -32.94 37.28 8.61
CA VAL A 620 -34.16 36.71 9.21
C VAL A 620 -34.80 37.74 10.12
N ARG A 621 -36.06 38.09 9.86
CA ARG A 621 -36.82 38.98 10.74
C ARG A 621 -37.56 38.17 11.80
N ALA A 622 -37.08 38.26 13.03
CA ALA A 622 -37.70 37.72 14.23
C ALA A 622 -38.90 38.56 14.70
N THR A 623 -39.68 37.99 15.61
CA THR A 623 -40.94 38.58 16.08
C THR A 623 -40.71 39.68 17.12
N SER A 624 -39.54 39.66 17.76
CA SER A 624 -39.03 40.66 18.69
C SER A 624 -37.50 40.73 18.63
N GLU A 625 -36.93 41.79 19.17
CA GLU A 625 -35.47 41.96 19.30
C GLU A 625 -34.84 40.88 20.21
N GLU A 626 -35.55 40.43 21.24
CA GLU A 626 -35.10 39.32 22.10
C GLU A 626 -35.03 37.98 21.35
N GLU A 627 -35.99 37.74 20.45
CA GLU A 627 -35.97 36.55 19.61
C GLU A 627 -34.89 36.64 18.53
N ALA A 628 -34.65 37.82 17.97
CA ALA A 628 -33.54 38.07 17.06
C ALA A 628 -32.19 37.76 17.74
N ALA A 629 -31.97 38.29 18.95
CA ALA A 629 -30.76 38.01 19.72
C ALA A 629 -30.60 36.51 20.08
N ARG A 630 -31.71 35.79 20.33
CA ARG A 630 -31.69 34.34 20.54
C ARG A 630 -31.32 33.58 19.26
N LEU A 631 -31.92 33.92 18.13
CA LEU A 631 -31.64 33.29 16.84
C LEU A 631 -30.20 33.56 16.37
N ALA A 632 -29.68 34.78 16.61
CA ALA A 632 -28.28 35.11 16.33
C ALA A 632 -27.30 34.20 17.10
N ARG A 633 -27.56 33.98 18.40
CA ARG A 633 -26.75 33.06 19.23
C ARG A 633 -26.81 31.60 18.76
N ILE A 634 -27.94 31.14 18.24
CA ILE A 634 -28.11 29.78 17.70
C ILE A 634 -27.37 29.60 16.36
N GLY A 635 -27.33 30.65 15.54
CA GLY A 635 -26.57 30.66 14.29
C GLY A 635 -25.06 30.68 14.50
N ASP A 636 -24.59 31.33 15.57
CA ASP A 636 -23.18 31.45 15.94
C ASP A 636 -22.58 30.19 16.60
N ASP A 637 -23.40 29.23 17.04
CA ASP A 637 -22.91 28.03 17.73
C ASP A 637 -23.33 26.72 17.02
N PRO A 638 -22.38 25.90 16.52
CA PRO A 638 -20.94 26.18 16.33
C PRO A 638 -20.67 27.33 15.34
N PRO A 639 -19.44 27.92 15.31
CA PRO A 639 -19.11 29.18 14.61
C PRO A 639 -18.96 29.00 13.09
N GLN A 640 -20.00 28.45 12.47
CA GLN A 640 -20.12 28.16 11.05
C GLN A 640 -20.66 29.37 10.27
N ALA A 641 -21.30 30.33 10.94
CA ALA A 641 -21.66 31.64 10.42
C ALA A 641 -21.28 32.73 11.44
N ARG A 642 -21.29 34.00 11.05
CA ARG A 642 -21.29 35.15 11.95
C ARG A 642 -22.66 35.81 11.90
N CYS A 643 -23.40 35.72 12.99
CA CYS A 643 -24.76 36.21 13.11
C CYS A 643 -24.83 37.41 14.06
N ALA A 644 -25.41 38.51 13.59
CA ALA A 644 -25.68 39.70 14.39
C ALA A 644 -27.19 39.99 14.39
N ALA A 645 -27.72 40.42 15.53
CA ALA A 645 -29.09 40.93 15.61
C ALA A 645 -29.07 42.46 15.58
N GLU A 646 -29.88 43.06 14.72
CA GLU A 646 -30.15 44.50 14.63
C GLU A 646 -31.67 44.72 14.74
N GLY A 647 -32.13 45.08 15.94
CA GLY A 647 -33.56 45.13 16.25
C GLY A 647 -34.21 43.75 16.05
N PRO A 648 -35.37 43.65 15.37
CA PRO A 648 -35.99 42.35 15.09
C PRO A 648 -35.29 41.58 13.95
N GLU A 649 -34.25 42.10 13.31
CA GLU A 649 -33.58 41.40 12.20
C GLU A 649 -32.31 40.69 12.66
N VAL A 650 -32.05 39.50 12.12
CA VAL A 650 -30.84 38.71 12.34
C VAL A 650 -30.13 38.54 11.02
N ARG A 651 -28.90 39.03 10.94
CA ARG A 651 -28.05 38.96 9.76
C ARG A 651 -26.94 37.96 10.01
N CYS A 652 -26.89 36.90 9.23
CA CYS A 652 -25.91 35.82 9.32
C CYS A 652 -25.06 35.76 8.05
N ILE A 653 -23.75 35.97 8.18
CA ILE A 653 -22.78 35.85 7.10
C ILE A 653 -22.08 34.49 7.23
N PRO A 654 -22.26 33.55 6.28
CA PRO A 654 -21.60 32.25 6.33
C PRO A 654 -20.08 32.39 6.16
N ARG A 655 -19.28 31.55 6.83
CA ARG A 655 -17.84 31.52 6.59
C ARG A 655 -17.53 30.78 5.28
N PRO A 656 -16.47 31.18 4.54
CA PRO A 656 -16.16 30.61 3.22
C PRO A 656 -15.84 29.10 3.24
N ASP A 657 -15.43 28.55 4.38
CA ASP A 657 -14.98 27.15 4.52
C ASP A 657 -15.95 26.26 5.32
N SER A 658 -17.17 26.74 5.64
CA SER A 658 -18.15 26.01 6.45
C SER A 658 -19.40 25.65 5.64
N ASP A 659 -20.02 24.51 5.98
CA ASP A 659 -21.34 24.15 5.45
C ASP A 659 -22.41 25.09 6.03
N ALA A 660 -22.70 26.17 5.30
CA ALA A 660 -23.73 27.15 5.63
C ALA A 660 -25.10 26.51 5.90
N ARG A 661 -25.39 25.34 5.31
CA ARG A 661 -26.66 24.62 5.45
C ARG A 661 -26.91 24.17 6.88
N GLY A 662 -25.86 23.81 7.62
CA GLY A 662 -25.95 23.41 9.02
C GLY A 662 -26.48 24.54 9.92
N ALA A 663 -25.90 25.74 9.81
CA ALA A 663 -26.35 26.92 10.56
C ALA A 663 -27.76 27.38 10.14
N LEU A 664 -28.04 27.40 8.83
CA LEU A 664 -29.36 27.73 8.27
C LEU A 664 -30.45 26.78 8.78
N SER A 665 -30.20 25.47 8.77
CA SER A 665 -31.15 24.46 9.24
C SER A 665 -31.49 24.64 10.73
N ARG A 666 -30.54 25.06 11.56
CA ARG A 666 -30.77 25.32 12.99
C ARG A 666 -31.60 26.58 13.22
N ILE A 667 -31.30 27.67 12.50
CA ILE A 667 -32.06 28.93 12.60
C ILE A 667 -33.50 28.71 12.13
N VAL A 668 -33.71 28.00 11.03
CA VAL A 668 -35.03 27.67 10.49
C VAL A 668 -35.78 26.70 11.43
N ARG A 669 -35.11 25.67 11.98
CA ARG A 669 -35.73 24.77 12.97
C ARG A 669 -36.14 25.53 14.25
N ALA A 670 -35.33 26.48 14.69
CA ALA A 670 -35.61 27.30 15.87
C ALA A 670 -36.74 28.31 15.64
N SER A 671 -36.86 28.88 14.43
CA SER A 671 -37.92 29.82 14.07
C SER A 671 -39.26 29.11 13.80
N LEU A 672 -39.25 27.94 13.18
CA LEU A 672 -40.43 27.10 12.96
C LEU A 672 -41.04 26.58 14.28
N GLY A 673 -40.23 26.44 15.34
CA GLY A 673 -40.70 26.10 16.68
C GLY A 673 -41.35 27.25 17.46
N SER A 674 -41.11 28.50 17.07
CA SER A 674 -41.61 29.69 17.78
C SER A 674 -42.95 30.23 17.26
N GLY A 675 -43.43 29.74 16.13
CA GLY A 675 -44.69 30.13 15.49
C GLY A 675 -44.74 31.60 15.08
N LEU A 676 -44.47 31.93 13.80
CA LEU A 676 -45.04 33.11 13.17
C LEU A 676 -44.97 33.16 11.63
N ALA A 677 -45.68 34.18 11.14
CA ALA A 677 -46.25 34.54 9.84
C ALA A 677 -45.29 34.63 8.63
N PRO A 678 -45.83 34.60 7.39
CA PRO A 678 -45.05 34.54 6.15
C PRO A 678 -44.19 35.80 5.92
N ALA A 679 -42.89 35.58 5.66
CA ALA A 679 -41.96 36.60 5.19
C ALA A 679 -42.21 36.93 3.71
N THR A 680 -42.13 38.21 3.35
CA THR A 680 -42.03 38.70 1.97
C THR A 680 -40.57 38.82 1.59
N SER A 681 -40.18 38.32 0.41
CA SER A 681 -38.83 38.42 -0.13
C SER A 681 -38.57 39.79 -0.76
N GLU A 682 -37.46 40.44 -0.38
CA GLU A 682 -36.64 41.26 -1.28
C GLU A 682 -35.26 40.62 -1.41
#